data_AF-A0A0Q9QL99-F1
#
_entry.id   AF-A0A0Q9QL99-F1
#
_cell.length_a   1.000
_cell.length_b   1.000
_cell.length_c   1.000
_cell.angle_alpha   90.00
_cell.angle_beta   90.00
_cell.angle_gamma   90.00
#
_symmetry.space_group_name_H-M   'P 1'
#
loop_
_entity.id
_entity.type
_entity.pdbx_description
1 polymer ?
#
loop_
_entity_poly.entity_id
_entity_poly.type
_entity_poly.pdbx_seq_one_letter_code
_entity_poly.pdbx_strand_id
1 'polypeptide(L)'
;MKAYTALIALVLSLLSPVALAAPAGAGTTTTGVGMTAASAGALPAAARRKAGAEAVSGGGEHSCRLPGDGSLLCWGRNSYGQLGDGKKGTQTPTPQRVTKGNPWRRVSAGGGTTCGIKKNERLFCWGVNHRGQLGDGTTKQRLRPVVVAKNKKWTSVNAGWFNTCGITRQTQLYCWGDNAAGQIGDGGKAKARTKPTLVKKGKNWTSVSVGSRFVCATKKNGALFCWGGNLFGQLGHGGYAGKAKPARVGTSSSWAEVSTSWTHTCARNTSGGVFCWGRNTFGQVGDGSVTTTPTPRQVVGNLKAVDITTTEGASCAIDTNARVQCWGNNAYGVIGDGSKPFATSPEAGPADMREIEGGWRHVCGVTTSGATSCWGQNDRAQLGNGTLTSSPSPTEVEPLPPADPAGVTDFRIATVNALGNGHTRPYAHDDSFGPATTRMTWMADQLDNSAIDIMGLQETNADQVWHLLKAARGTWDVYPRPEAGDDAAEAALAWRTSVWELVDATTMMNQFISKELPRPIVKLRHKVTGKEIYVINVHNAPWDYQFKRNKATNVQIAKINELRATGTPVFYVGDMNEKREILCKVLGKTDLVSPFGGAYDDTTGTCTNPRSRMRVDWIFGSPEATYSNFEYTRPPLLSLVTDHNMALVDVRLP
;
A
#
# COMPACT_ATOMS: atom_id res chain seq x y z
N MET A 1 -63.28 -12.04 -31.12
CA MET A 1 -62.51 -11.84 -29.87
C MET A 1 -62.00 -10.40 -29.90
N LYS A 2 -62.81 -9.44 -29.43
CA LYS A 2 -62.66 -8.71 -28.14
C LYS A 2 -61.26 -8.09 -27.97
N ALA A 3 -60.99 -6.79 -27.81
CA ALA A 3 -61.72 -5.51 -27.86
C ALA A 3 -60.62 -4.41 -27.86
N TYR A 4 -60.48 -3.60 -28.91
CA TYR A 4 -60.79 -2.15 -29.00
C TYR A 4 -60.48 -1.25 -27.78
N THR A 5 -59.54 -0.32 -28.00
CA THR A 5 -59.55 1.12 -27.68
C THR A 5 -60.29 1.63 -26.42
N ALA A 6 -59.52 2.17 -25.45
CA ALA A 6 -59.88 3.34 -24.63
C ALA A 6 -58.69 3.76 -23.74
N LEU A 7 -58.06 4.92 -24.00
CA LEU A 7 -57.65 5.89 -22.95
C LEU A 7 -57.05 7.16 -23.59
N ILE A 8 -57.93 8.06 -24.04
CA ILE A 8 -57.67 9.50 -24.12
C ILE A 8 -58.87 10.16 -23.41
N ALA A 9 -58.57 11.16 -22.57
CA ALA A 9 -59.47 12.09 -21.85
C ALA A 9 -59.67 11.83 -20.34
N LEU A 10 -58.91 12.61 -19.53
CA LEU A 10 -59.10 13.12 -18.16
C LEU A 10 -57.69 13.18 -17.51
N VAL A 11 -57.11 14.25 -16.99
CA VAL A 11 -57.59 15.54 -16.46
C VAL A 11 -56.43 16.53 -16.62
N LEU A 12 -56.73 17.68 -17.21
CA LEU A 12 -55.91 18.88 -17.19
C LEU A 12 -56.78 19.95 -16.51
N SER A 13 -56.77 20.00 -15.18
CA SER A 13 -57.30 21.14 -14.41
C SER A 13 -56.91 21.04 -12.93
N LEU A 14 -56.57 22.21 -12.37
CA LEU A 14 -56.39 22.56 -10.95
C LEU A 14 -54.94 22.66 -10.44
N LEU A 15 -54.32 23.79 -10.81
CA LEU A 15 -53.39 24.55 -9.98
C LEU A 15 -54.15 25.26 -8.84
N SER A 16 -53.72 25.08 -7.58
CA SER A 16 -53.39 26.15 -6.61
C SER A 16 -53.20 25.60 -5.17
N PRO A 17 -52.45 26.32 -4.30
CA PRO A 17 -51.76 25.75 -3.15
C PRO A 17 -52.60 25.84 -1.86
N VAL A 18 -52.41 24.89 -0.95
CA VAL A 18 -52.88 25.01 0.43
C VAL A 18 -51.67 25.02 1.36
N ALA A 19 -51.51 26.16 2.03
CA ALA A 19 -50.61 26.36 3.16
C ALA A 19 -51.07 25.51 4.34
N LEU A 20 -50.12 24.85 5.02
CA LEU A 20 -50.35 24.26 6.34
C LEU A 20 -49.22 24.69 7.28
N ALA A 21 -49.68 25.25 8.39
CA ALA A 21 -48.93 25.96 9.40
C ALA A 21 -48.00 25.07 10.22
N ALA A 22 -46.90 25.66 10.67
CA ALA A 22 -46.03 25.12 11.71
C ALA A 22 -46.69 25.22 13.09
N PRO A 23 -46.41 24.30 14.03
CA PRO A 23 -46.44 24.60 15.45
C PRO A 23 -45.05 25.04 15.92
N ALA A 24 -45.04 26.16 16.63
CA ALA A 24 -43.91 26.68 17.36
C ALA A 24 -43.75 25.97 18.71
N GLY A 25 -42.51 25.92 19.21
CA GLY A 25 -42.22 25.98 20.64
C GLY A 25 -41.42 24.83 21.21
N ALA A 26 -40.09 25.01 21.32
CA ALA A 26 -39.37 25.19 22.59
C ALA A 26 -37.89 24.86 22.40
N GLY A 27 -37.00 25.76 22.81
CA GLY A 27 -35.56 25.45 22.81
C GLY A 27 -34.63 26.65 22.98
N THR A 28 -34.57 27.17 24.20
CA THR A 28 -33.35 27.62 24.90
C THR A 28 -32.33 28.53 24.18
N THR A 29 -32.28 29.77 24.66
CA THR A 29 -31.18 30.73 24.53
C THR A 29 -29.85 30.16 25.03
N THR A 30 -28.82 30.17 24.18
CA THR A 30 -27.43 30.28 24.64
C THR A 30 -26.63 31.21 23.73
N THR A 31 -25.84 32.04 24.41
CA THR A 31 -25.05 33.17 23.95
C THR A 31 -23.94 32.78 22.98
N GLY A 32 -23.75 33.63 21.95
CA GLY A 32 -22.66 33.49 20.99
C GLY A 32 -21.28 33.81 21.56
N VAL A 33 -20.28 33.07 21.06
CA VAL A 33 -18.91 33.55 20.92
C VAL A 33 -18.53 33.30 19.47
N GLY A 34 -18.24 34.39 18.75
CA GLY A 34 -17.85 34.34 17.34
C GLY A 34 -16.47 33.70 17.17
N MET A 35 -16.40 32.66 16.33
CA MET A 35 -15.16 32.26 15.68
C MET A 35 -15.21 32.76 14.24
N THR A 36 -14.36 33.75 13.95
CA THR A 36 -14.08 34.20 12.58
C THR A 36 -13.52 33.02 11.78
N ALA A 37 -14.26 32.57 10.77
CA ALA A 37 -13.78 31.61 9.79
C ALA A 37 -12.62 32.24 9.01
N ALA A 38 -11.39 31.81 9.31
CA ALA A 38 -10.26 32.09 8.44
C ALA A 38 -10.52 31.39 7.10
N SER A 39 -10.72 32.18 6.05
CA SER A 39 -10.83 31.68 4.68
C SER A 39 -9.52 31.01 4.28
N ALA A 40 -9.47 29.68 4.36
CA ALA A 40 -8.39 28.89 3.79
C ALA A 40 -8.44 29.04 2.26
N GLY A 41 -7.56 29.90 1.72
CA GLY A 41 -7.40 30.09 0.28
C GLY A 41 -7.15 28.76 -0.42
N ALA A 42 -7.94 28.46 -1.45
CA ALA A 42 -7.85 27.21 -2.19
C ALA A 42 -6.49 27.08 -2.89
N LEU A 43 -5.75 26.03 -2.55
CA LEU A 43 -4.51 25.67 -3.25
C LEU A 43 -4.80 25.34 -4.75
N PRO A 44 -3.89 25.70 -5.68
CA PRO A 44 -4.05 25.40 -7.10
C PRO A 44 -4.19 23.89 -7.39
N ALA A 45 -4.91 23.50 -8.45
CA ALA A 45 -5.14 22.09 -8.83
C ALA A 45 -3.85 21.25 -8.99
N ALA A 46 -2.73 21.86 -9.39
CA ALA A 46 -1.42 21.21 -9.46
C ALA A 46 -0.76 20.94 -8.09
N ALA A 47 -1.23 21.61 -7.02
CA ALA A 47 -0.81 21.44 -5.64
C ALA A 47 -1.67 20.42 -4.87
N ARG A 48 -2.81 19.98 -5.41
CA ARG A 48 -3.59 18.85 -4.85
C ARG A 48 -3.13 17.48 -5.40
N ARG A 49 -2.54 17.44 -6.61
CA ARG A 49 -1.85 16.26 -7.20
C ARG A 49 -0.30 16.30 -7.08
N LYS A 50 0.26 17.19 -6.24
CA LYS A 50 1.64 17.17 -5.70
C LYS A 50 1.48 17.15 -4.17
N ALA A 51 1.98 16.22 -3.35
CA ALA A 51 2.99 15.19 -3.50
C ALA A 51 2.60 14.01 -2.57
N GLY A 52 2.59 12.79 -3.09
CA GLY A 52 3.68 11.86 -2.78
C GLY A 52 3.48 10.97 -1.55
N ALA A 53 2.39 11.18 -0.80
CA ALA A 53 2.05 10.37 0.35
C ALA A 53 0.78 9.52 0.07
N GLU A 54 -0.39 10.15 -0.02
CA GLU A 54 -1.67 9.46 -0.16
C GLU A 54 -2.16 9.42 -1.61
N ALA A 55 -2.72 8.29 -2.05
CA ALA A 55 -3.37 8.14 -3.36
C ALA A 55 -4.27 6.90 -3.39
N VAL A 56 -5.24 6.86 -4.30
CA VAL A 56 -6.03 5.66 -4.62
C VAL A 56 -5.89 5.32 -6.10
N SER A 57 -6.12 4.05 -6.47
CA SER A 57 -6.15 3.65 -7.87
C SER A 57 -7.11 2.48 -8.08
N GLY A 58 -8.09 2.67 -8.95
CA GLY A 58 -9.02 1.63 -9.40
C GLY A 58 -8.47 0.91 -10.63
N GLY A 59 -8.42 -0.42 -10.58
CA GLY A 59 -8.08 -1.29 -11.70
C GLY A 59 -9.33 -1.89 -12.35
N GLY A 60 -9.16 -3.03 -13.03
CA GLY A 60 -10.27 -3.76 -13.63
C GLY A 60 -11.29 -4.17 -12.57
N GLU A 61 -10.88 -5.07 -11.67
CA GLU A 61 -11.72 -5.61 -10.60
C GLU A 61 -10.97 -5.64 -9.26
N HIS A 62 -9.97 -4.78 -9.12
CA HIS A 62 -9.14 -4.64 -7.93
C HIS A 62 -8.80 -3.17 -7.74
N SER A 63 -8.40 -2.81 -6.53
CA SER A 63 -8.12 -1.42 -6.16
C SER A 63 -6.87 -1.38 -5.28
N CYS A 64 -6.20 -0.24 -5.25
CA CYS A 64 -5.03 -0.03 -4.39
C CYS A 64 -5.05 1.36 -3.74
N ARG A 65 -4.44 1.47 -2.55
CA ARG A 65 -4.25 2.71 -1.79
C ARG A 65 -2.79 2.86 -1.36
N LEU A 66 -2.25 4.07 -1.54
CA LEU A 66 -1.07 4.56 -0.86
C LEU A 66 -1.53 5.41 0.32
N PRO A 67 -1.24 5.06 1.58
CA PRO A 67 -1.69 5.82 2.76
C PRO A 67 -0.77 6.97 3.20
N GLY A 68 0.40 7.14 2.58
CA GLY A 68 1.34 8.21 2.94
C GLY A 68 2.58 7.84 3.72
N ASP A 69 2.50 6.75 4.48
CA ASP A 69 3.62 6.11 5.17
C ASP A 69 4.63 5.43 4.20
N GLY A 70 4.30 5.38 2.90
CA GLY A 70 5.08 4.70 1.88
C GLY A 70 4.76 3.22 1.74
N SER A 71 3.78 2.70 2.50
CA SER A 71 3.17 1.41 2.25
C SER A 71 2.23 1.45 1.04
N LEU A 72 1.93 0.28 0.50
CA LEU A 72 0.98 0.10 -0.59
C LEU A 72 0.05 -1.06 -0.24
N LEU A 73 -1.25 -0.79 -0.31
CA LEU A 73 -2.33 -1.72 -0.02
C LEU A 73 -3.11 -1.99 -1.28
N CYS A 74 -3.51 -3.24 -1.52
CA CYS A 74 -4.40 -3.60 -2.63
C CYS A 74 -5.44 -4.63 -2.20
N TRP A 75 -6.64 -4.57 -2.76
CA TRP A 75 -7.77 -5.49 -2.51
C TRP A 75 -8.55 -5.78 -3.79
N GLY A 76 -9.52 -6.68 -3.71
CA GLY A 76 -10.37 -7.11 -4.82
C GLY A 76 -9.87 -8.39 -5.49
N ARG A 77 -10.06 -8.51 -6.82
CA ARG A 77 -9.65 -9.70 -7.58
C ARG A 77 -8.14 -9.95 -7.46
N ASN A 78 -7.74 -11.21 -7.21
CA ASN A 78 -6.31 -11.59 -7.14
C ASN A 78 -5.96 -12.83 -7.97
N SER A 79 -6.72 -13.14 -9.03
CA SER A 79 -6.57 -14.43 -9.76
C SER A 79 -5.21 -14.59 -10.44
N TYR A 80 -4.52 -13.48 -10.68
CA TYR A 80 -3.24 -13.42 -11.38
C TYR A 80 -2.13 -12.79 -10.53
N GLY A 81 -2.38 -12.58 -9.24
CA GLY A 81 -1.44 -11.93 -8.33
C GLY A 81 -1.38 -10.41 -8.46
N GLN A 82 -2.43 -9.77 -9.00
CA GLN A 82 -2.49 -8.32 -9.18
C GLN A 82 -2.45 -7.51 -7.87
N LEU A 83 -2.65 -8.16 -6.71
CA LEU A 83 -2.46 -7.53 -5.41
C LEU A 83 -0.99 -7.49 -4.98
N GLY A 84 -0.10 -8.30 -5.54
CA GLY A 84 1.34 -8.22 -5.27
C GLY A 84 1.77 -8.73 -3.88
N ASP A 85 0.87 -9.42 -3.19
CA ASP A 85 1.07 -10.01 -1.86
C ASP A 85 1.72 -11.41 -1.91
N GLY A 86 2.18 -11.84 -3.08
CA GLY A 86 2.73 -13.18 -3.30
C GLY A 86 1.70 -14.30 -3.33
N LYS A 87 0.41 -13.99 -3.14
CA LYS A 87 -0.69 -14.96 -3.16
C LYS A 87 -1.48 -14.87 -4.47
N LYS A 88 -2.42 -15.80 -4.62
CA LYS A 88 -3.49 -15.74 -5.62
C LYS A 88 -4.80 -16.16 -4.97
N GLY A 89 -5.89 -15.65 -5.51
CA GLY A 89 -7.24 -16.01 -5.09
C GLY A 89 -8.28 -15.46 -6.05
N THR A 90 -9.54 -15.85 -5.88
CA THR A 90 -10.64 -15.29 -6.67
C THR A 90 -10.89 -13.83 -6.31
N GLN A 91 -10.88 -13.51 -5.02
CA GLN A 91 -11.13 -12.18 -4.47
C GLN A 91 -10.52 -12.03 -3.07
N THR A 92 -10.31 -10.78 -2.66
CA THR A 92 -9.76 -10.42 -1.35
C THR A 92 -10.51 -9.19 -0.84
N PRO A 93 -11.48 -9.37 0.09
CA PRO A 93 -12.43 -8.33 0.45
C PRO A 93 -11.90 -7.26 1.39
N THR A 94 -10.68 -7.43 1.90
CA THR A 94 -10.00 -6.47 2.76
C THR A 94 -8.63 -6.10 2.19
N PRO A 95 -8.15 -4.85 2.37
CA PRO A 95 -6.83 -4.43 1.91
C PRO A 95 -5.71 -5.35 2.38
N GLN A 96 -4.81 -5.73 1.47
CA GLN A 96 -3.60 -6.50 1.75
C GLN A 96 -2.36 -5.69 1.42
N ARG A 97 -1.31 -5.86 2.24
CA ARG A 97 -0.01 -5.22 1.99
C ARG A 97 0.71 -5.90 0.82
N VAL A 98 1.28 -5.09 -0.08
CA VAL A 98 2.14 -5.57 -1.17
C VAL A 98 3.48 -6.09 -0.60
N THR A 99 3.88 -7.32 -0.93
CA THR A 99 4.95 -8.06 -0.23
C THR A 99 6.39 -7.55 -0.38
N LYS A 100 6.65 -6.41 -1.03
CA LYS A 100 8.01 -5.87 -1.14
C LYS A 100 8.06 -4.35 -1.23
N GLY A 101 8.83 -3.75 -0.32
CA GLY A 101 9.64 -2.59 -0.57
C GLY A 101 8.97 -1.24 -0.40
N ASN A 102 9.24 -0.66 0.75
CA ASN A 102 8.99 0.74 1.03
C ASN A 102 10.20 1.60 0.64
N PRO A 103 10.01 2.91 0.51
CA PRO A 103 8.71 3.58 0.40
C PRO A 103 8.24 3.67 -1.07
N TRP A 104 7.00 3.24 -1.32
CA TRP A 104 6.27 3.54 -2.55
C TRP A 104 5.98 5.04 -2.65
N ARG A 105 5.77 5.52 -3.87
CA ARG A 105 5.48 6.93 -4.17
C ARG A 105 4.28 7.11 -5.09
N ARG A 106 4.05 6.15 -6.00
CA ARG A 106 2.93 6.14 -6.95
C ARG A 106 2.49 4.71 -7.23
N VAL A 107 1.22 4.53 -7.52
CA VAL A 107 0.63 3.27 -7.98
C VAL A 107 -0.32 3.56 -9.13
N SER A 108 -0.48 2.58 -10.02
CA SER A 108 -1.53 2.52 -11.03
C SER A 108 -1.98 1.07 -11.16
N ALA A 109 -3.25 0.83 -10.85
CA ALA A 109 -3.95 -0.41 -11.10
C ALA A 109 -4.57 -0.36 -12.51
N GLY A 110 -4.34 -1.41 -13.31
CA GLY A 110 -4.94 -1.62 -14.63
C GLY A 110 -5.91 -2.81 -14.61
N GLY A 111 -6.24 -3.37 -15.77
CA GLY A 111 -7.29 -4.43 -15.88
C GLY A 111 -7.00 -5.70 -15.05
N GLY A 112 -5.74 -6.09 -14.95
CA GLY A 112 -5.26 -7.17 -14.06
C GLY A 112 -3.76 -7.05 -13.78
N THR A 113 -3.23 -5.85 -13.96
CA THR A 113 -1.82 -5.50 -13.82
C THR A 113 -1.75 -4.35 -12.84
N THR A 114 -0.75 -4.35 -11.97
CA THR A 114 -0.50 -3.20 -11.09
C THR A 114 0.95 -2.79 -11.27
N CYS A 115 1.17 -1.49 -11.40
CA CYS A 115 2.49 -0.91 -11.49
C CYS A 115 2.67 0.16 -10.41
N GLY A 116 3.84 0.20 -9.79
CA GLY A 116 4.17 1.17 -8.77
C GLY A 116 5.57 1.75 -8.96
N ILE A 117 5.74 3.00 -8.56
CA ILE A 117 7.04 3.68 -8.55
C ILE A 117 7.44 3.94 -7.11
N LYS A 118 8.65 3.53 -6.73
CA LYS A 118 9.22 3.82 -5.41
C LYS A 118 9.78 5.25 -5.32
N LYS A 119 10.06 5.73 -4.10
CA LYS A 119 10.67 7.07 -3.91
C LYS A 119 12.02 7.23 -4.63
N ASN A 120 12.76 6.13 -4.83
CA ASN A 120 14.00 6.11 -5.63
C ASN A 120 13.79 6.11 -7.17
N GLU A 121 12.56 6.38 -7.62
CA GLU A 121 12.13 6.48 -9.03
C GLU A 121 12.26 5.18 -9.83
N ARG A 122 12.41 4.03 -9.17
CA ARG A 122 12.36 2.71 -9.81
C ARG A 122 10.92 2.27 -9.99
N LEU A 123 10.61 1.79 -11.20
CA LEU A 123 9.31 1.22 -11.56
C LEU A 123 9.29 -0.29 -11.31
N PHE A 124 8.20 -0.76 -10.73
CA PHE A 124 7.88 -2.16 -10.56
C PHE A 124 6.48 -2.44 -11.11
N CYS A 125 6.27 -3.63 -11.68
CA CYS A 125 4.94 -4.09 -12.10
C CYS A 125 4.70 -5.53 -11.66
N TRP A 126 3.45 -5.93 -11.47
CA TRP A 126 3.03 -7.28 -11.12
C TRP A 126 1.60 -7.56 -11.61
N GLY A 127 1.15 -8.81 -11.47
CA GLY A 127 -0.11 -9.31 -12.01
C GLY A 127 0.05 -9.99 -13.37
N VAL A 128 -0.97 -9.86 -14.21
CA VAL A 128 -1.07 -10.46 -15.55
C VAL A 128 0.05 -9.99 -16.47
N ASN A 129 0.60 -10.89 -17.30
CA ASN A 129 1.67 -10.53 -18.26
C ASN A 129 1.56 -11.19 -19.64
N HIS A 130 0.43 -11.79 -20.03
CA HIS A 130 0.35 -12.59 -21.27
C HIS A 130 0.60 -11.77 -22.57
N ARG A 131 0.51 -10.43 -22.52
CA ARG A 131 0.87 -9.52 -23.63
C ARG A 131 2.20 -8.77 -23.42
N GLY A 132 2.93 -9.04 -22.34
CA GLY A 132 4.14 -8.30 -21.99
C GLY A 132 3.89 -6.97 -21.27
N GLN A 133 2.67 -6.74 -20.77
CA GLN A 133 2.24 -5.52 -20.08
C GLN A 133 2.97 -5.19 -18.78
N LEU A 134 3.74 -6.14 -18.21
CA LEU A 134 4.65 -5.86 -17.09
C LEU A 134 5.95 -5.17 -17.53
N GLY A 135 6.37 -5.31 -18.79
CA GLY A 135 7.59 -4.64 -19.29
C GLY A 135 8.90 -5.25 -18.80
N ASP A 136 8.86 -6.45 -18.20
CA ASP A 136 10.02 -7.15 -17.64
C ASP A 136 10.81 -7.97 -18.68
N GLY A 137 10.45 -7.85 -19.96
CA GLY A 137 11.03 -8.63 -21.06
C GLY A 137 10.41 -10.01 -21.23
N THR A 138 9.41 -10.38 -20.43
CA THR A 138 8.76 -11.69 -20.48
C THR A 138 7.26 -11.56 -20.77
N THR A 139 6.57 -12.70 -20.85
CA THR A 139 5.10 -12.81 -20.87
C THR A 139 4.56 -13.58 -19.66
N LYS A 140 5.39 -13.80 -18.63
CA LYS A 140 5.03 -14.56 -17.43
C LYS A 140 4.44 -13.64 -16.36
N GLN A 141 3.28 -14.01 -15.81
CA GLN A 141 2.65 -13.29 -14.70
C GLN A 141 3.57 -13.24 -13.47
N ARG A 142 3.38 -12.25 -12.60
CA ARG A 142 4.18 -12.06 -11.39
C ARG A 142 3.28 -11.83 -10.19
N LEU A 143 3.46 -12.63 -9.14
CA LEU A 143 2.66 -12.50 -7.90
C LEU A 143 3.25 -11.49 -6.93
N ARG A 144 4.46 -11.02 -7.23
CA ARG A 144 5.20 -10.02 -6.47
C ARG A 144 5.76 -8.97 -7.43
N PRO A 145 5.98 -7.73 -6.97
CA PRO A 145 6.56 -6.66 -7.80
C PRO A 145 7.88 -7.07 -8.47
N VAL A 146 7.95 -6.96 -9.81
CA VAL A 146 9.18 -7.14 -10.60
C VAL A 146 9.65 -5.80 -11.14
N VAL A 147 10.96 -5.56 -11.15
CA VAL A 147 11.55 -4.30 -11.65
C VAL A 147 11.39 -4.18 -13.16
N VAL A 148 11.01 -2.99 -13.63
CA VAL A 148 10.88 -2.65 -15.06
C VAL A 148 12.01 -1.71 -15.47
N ALA A 149 12.73 -2.05 -16.55
CA ALA A 149 13.83 -1.27 -17.13
C ALA A 149 14.77 -0.63 -16.07
N LYS A 150 15.63 -1.46 -15.47
CA LYS A 150 16.50 -1.12 -14.32
C LYS A 150 17.32 0.18 -14.49
N ASN A 151 17.64 0.56 -15.72
CA ASN A 151 18.45 1.74 -16.07
C ASN A 151 17.63 3.03 -16.31
N LYS A 152 16.31 3.03 -16.06
CA LYS A 152 15.45 4.21 -16.22
C LYS A 152 14.90 4.69 -14.89
N LYS A 153 14.67 6.01 -14.81
CA LYS A 153 14.06 6.70 -13.67
C LYS A 153 12.70 7.23 -14.10
N TRP A 154 11.66 6.85 -13.38
CA TRP A 154 10.26 7.06 -13.76
C TRP A 154 9.58 8.08 -12.87
N THR A 155 8.84 9.00 -13.48
CA THR A 155 8.05 10.02 -12.78
C THR A 155 6.57 9.67 -12.71
N SER A 156 6.04 8.96 -13.71
CA SER A 156 4.66 8.47 -13.74
C SER A 156 4.55 7.13 -14.48
N VAL A 157 3.49 6.40 -14.18
CA VAL A 157 3.08 5.17 -14.85
C VAL A 157 1.55 5.12 -14.87
N ASN A 158 0.98 4.60 -15.96
CA ASN A 158 -0.43 4.30 -16.07
C ASN A 158 -0.58 2.93 -16.75
N ALA A 159 -1.20 1.98 -16.06
CA ALA A 159 -1.43 0.61 -16.53
C ALA A 159 -2.86 0.47 -17.05
N GLY A 160 -3.00 0.03 -18.29
CA GLY A 160 -4.30 -0.29 -18.90
C GLY A 160 -4.64 -1.78 -18.78
N TRP A 161 -5.53 -2.24 -19.66
CA TRP A 161 -5.93 -3.65 -19.73
C TRP A 161 -4.87 -4.55 -20.37
N PHE A 162 -4.28 -4.06 -21.47
CA PHE A 162 -3.37 -4.87 -22.29
C PHE A 162 -2.00 -4.21 -22.50
N ASN A 163 -1.85 -2.94 -22.14
CA ASN A 163 -0.61 -2.19 -22.28
C ASN A 163 -0.43 -1.22 -21.11
N THR A 164 0.81 -0.80 -20.90
CA THR A 164 1.22 0.11 -19.84
C THR A 164 2.10 1.18 -20.46
N CYS A 165 1.96 2.41 -19.99
CA CYS A 165 2.83 3.51 -20.39
C CYS A 165 3.41 4.21 -19.17
N GLY A 166 4.59 4.79 -19.31
CA GLY A 166 5.25 5.55 -18.25
C GLY A 166 6.09 6.69 -18.80
N ILE A 167 6.25 7.73 -17.99
CA ILE A 167 7.06 8.90 -18.32
C ILE A 167 8.32 8.86 -17.46
N THR A 168 9.47 9.07 -18.09
CA THR A 168 10.75 9.15 -17.38
C THR A 168 11.01 10.57 -16.86
N ARG A 169 12.00 10.70 -15.97
CA ARG A 169 12.46 12.00 -15.46
C ARG A 169 12.89 12.97 -16.58
N GLN A 170 13.36 12.44 -17.71
CA GLN A 170 13.69 13.20 -18.93
C GLN A 170 12.45 13.57 -19.76
N THR A 171 11.22 13.41 -19.25
CA THR A 171 9.95 13.72 -19.93
C THR A 171 9.71 12.93 -21.22
N GLN A 172 10.33 11.75 -21.33
CA GLN A 172 10.13 10.82 -22.44
C GLN A 172 9.04 9.82 -22.09
N LEU A 173 8.13 9.57 -23.02
CA LEU A 173 7.05 8.60 -22.86
C LEU A 173 7.46 7.25 -23.47
N TYR A 174 7.30 6.19 -22.69
CA TYR A 174 7.49 4.81 -23.11
C TYR A 174 6.18 4.04 -22.93
N CYS A 175 5.89 3.14 -23.85
CA CYS A 175 4.75 2.22 -23.76
C CYS A 175 5.21 0.78 -24.05
N TRP A 176 4.54 -0.20 -23.45
CA TRP A 176 4.79 -1.63 -23.63
C TRP A 176 3.51 -2.45 -23.40
N GLY A 177 3.52 -3.72 -23.79
CA GLY A 177 2.37 -4.61 -23.82
C GLY A 177 1.83 -4.83 -25.23
N ASP A 178 0.50 -4.97 -25.36
CA ASP A 178 -0.17 -5.18 -26.63
C ASP A 178 0.01 -4.00 -27.61
N ASN A 179 0.08 -4.31 -28.91
CA ASN A 179 0.19 -3.31 -29.97
C ASN A 179 -0.68 -3.64 -31.18
N ALA A 180 -1.75 -4.44 -31.00
CA ALA A 180 -2.60 -4.86 -32.10
C ALA A 180 -3.28 -3.66 -32.80
N ALA A 181 -3.53 -2.58 -32.07
CA ALA A 181 -4.14 -1.35 -32.57
C ALA A 181 -3.14 -0.18 -32.75
N GLY A 182 -1.84 -0.41 -32.55
CA GLY A 182 -0.83 0.64 -32.61
C GLY A 182 -0.72 1.49 -31.33
N GLN A 183 -1.26 1.02 -30.20
CA GLN A 183 -1.32 1.75 -28.93
C GLN A 183 0.05 1.97 -28.27
N ILE A 184 1.12 1.33 -28.75
CA ILE A 184 2.49 1.65 -28.32
C ILE A 184 2.95 3.02 -28.89
N GLY A 185 2.42 3.46 -30.03
CA GLY A 185 2.75 4.78 -30.60
C GLY A 185 4.15 4.87 -31.24
N ASP A 186 4.81 3.74 -31.48
CA ASP A 186 6.10 3.66 -32.19
C ASP A 186 5.96 3.73 -33.72
N GLY A 187 4.73 3.64 -34.23
CA GLY A 187 4.40 3.57 -35.65
C GLY A 187 4.37 2.16 -36.24
N GLY A 188 4.75 1.13 -35.46
CA GLY A 188 4.60 -0.27 -35.83
C GLY A 188 3.20 -0.79 -35.49
N LYS A 189 2.76 -1.84 -36.20
CA LYS A 189 1.50 -2.56 -35.90
C LYS A 189 1.79 -4.03 -35.52
N ALA A 190 0.80 -4.68 -34.92
CA ALA A 190 0.67 -6.13 -34.68
C ALA A 190 1.58 -6.79 -33.62
N LYS A 191 2.87 -6.44 -33.51
CA LYS A 191 3.76 -7.10 -32.53
C LYS A 191 3.68 -6.43 -31.15
N ALA A 192 3.39 -7.20 -30.10
CA ALA A 192 3.50 -6.76 -28.72
C ALA A 192 4.96 -6.34 -28.37
N ARG A 193 5.11 -5.56 -27.30
CA ARG A 193 6.40 -5.11 -26.77
C ARG A 193 6.54 -5.56 -25.33
N THR A 194 7.39 -6.53 -25.04
CA THR A 194 7.60 -7.01 -23.67
C THR A 194 8.53 -6.11 -22.85
N LYS A 195 9.11 -5.07 -23.46
CA LYS A 195 9.99 -4.08 -22.83
C LYS A 195 9.51 -2.66 -23.15
N PRO A 196 9.73 -1.68 -22.24
CA PRO A 196 9.41 -0.29 -22.50
C PRO A 196 9.98 0.22 -23.83
N THR A 197 9.09 0.60 -24.74
CA THR A 197 9.43 1.08 -26.09
C THR A 197 9.14 2.58 -26.17
N LEU A 198 10.09 3.35 -26.70
CA LEU A 198 9.96 4.81 -26.78
C LEU A 198 8.85 5.18 -27.77
N VAL A 199 7.94 6.05 -27.34
CA VAL A 199 6.93 6.64 -28.23
C VAL A 199 7.62 7.60 -29.22
N LYS A 200 7.43 7.37 -30.52
CA LYS A 200 8.22 8.02 -31.57
C LYS A 200 8.02 9.55 -31.58
N LYS A 201 9.13 10.30 -31.68
CA LYS A 201 9.19 11.79 -31.72
C LYS A 201 8.56 12.50 -30.49
N GLY A 202 8.48 11.83 -29.34
CA GLY A 202 7.86 12.38 -28.13
C GLY A 202 8.84 12.80 -27.03
N LYS A 203 8.91 14.11 -26.73
CA LYS A 203 9.48 14.70 -25.50
C LYS A 203 8.47 15.67 -24.89
N ASN A 204 8.75 16.15 -23.68
CA ASN A 204 7.92 17.11 -22.93
C ASN A 204 6.54 16.57 -22.57
N TRP A 205 6.40 15.25 -22.37
CA TRP A 205 5.18 14.65 -21.85
C TRP A 205 5.04 14.92 -20.36
N THR A 206 3.80 15.15 -19.92
CA THR A 206 3.46 15.49 -18.53
C THR A 206 2.52 14.48 -17.89
N SER A 207 1.52 14.01 -18.62
CA SER A 207 0.62 12.96 -18.16
C SER A 207 0.29 11.98 -19.29
N VAL A 208 -0.13 10.78 -18.91
CA VAL A 208 -0.58 9.73 -19.81
C VAL A 208 -1.73 8.98 -19.15
N SER A 209 -2.75 8.67 -19.94
CA SER A 209 -3.88 7.82 -19.59
C SER A 209 -4.02 6.72 -20.64
N VAL A 210 -4.09 5.48 -20.19
CA VAL A 210 -4.07 4.28 -21.02
C VAL A 210 -5.43 3.62 -20.96
N GLY A 211 -6.12 3.59 -22.10
CA GLY A 211 -7.40 2.91 -22.25
C GLY A 211 -7.22 1.41 -22.57
N SER A 212 -8.26 0.80 -23.15
CA SER A 212 -8.22 -0.62 -23.55
C SER A 212 -7.15 -0.91 -24.61
N ARG A 213 -7.22 -0.21 -25.73
CA ARG A 213 -6.36 -0.37 -26.91
C ARG A 213 -5.96 0.97 -27.50
N PHE A 214 -5.96 2.02 -26.69
CA PHE A 214 -5.58 3.38 -27.09
C PHE A 214 -4.95 4.12 -25.92
N VAL A 215 -4.25 5.21 -26.22
CA VAL A 215 -3.54 6.02 -25.24
C VAL A 215 -3.79 7.48 -25.55
N CYS A 216 -4.01 8.27 -24.51
CA CYS A 216 -4.01 9.72 -24.59
C CYS A 216 -2.95 10.29 -23.63
N ALA A 217 -2.26 11.35 -24.05
CA ALA A 217 -1.19 11.97 -23.28
C ALA A 217 -1.13 13.47 -23.52
N THR A 218 -0.76 14.21 -22.48
CA THR A 218 -0.59 15.67 -22.54
C THR A 218 0.89 16.05 -22.57
N LYS A 219 1.18 17.16 -23.24
CA LYS A 219 2.49 17.82 -23.19
C LYS A 219 2.48 19.00 -22.23
N LYS A 220 3.69 19.44 -21.83
CA LYS A 220 3.91 20.63 -20.97
C LYS A 220 3.19 21.90 -21.43
N ASN A 221 2.97 22.06 -22.73
CA ASN A 221 2.26 23.20 -23.31
C ASN A 221 0.73 22.98 -23.42
N GLY A 222 0.18 22.06 -22.63
CA GLY A 222 -1.25 21.73 -22.57
C GLY A 222 -1.83 21.12 -23.86
N ALA A 223 -1.02 20.72 -24.84
CA ALA A 223 -1.49 20.02 -26.01
C ALA A 223 -1.81 18.55 -25.70
N LEU A 224 -2.96 18.06 -26.16
CA LEU A 224 -3.40 16.67 -26.01
C LEU A 224 -3.13 15.87 -27.27
N PHE A 225 -2.65 14.64 -27.11
CA PHE A 225 -2.43 13.68 -28.18
C PHE A 225 -3.09 12.35 -27.85
N CYS A 226 -3.75 11.72 -28.82
CA CYS A 226 -4.36 10.40 -28.68
C CYS A 226 -4.03 9.51 -29.87
N TRP A 227 -3.78 8.21 -29.62
CA TRP A 227 -3.46 7.21 -30.64
C TRP A 227 -3.87 5.79 -30.20
N GLY A 228 -3.87 4.85 -31.14
CA GLY A 228 -4.30 3.47 -30.98
C GLY A 228 -5.60 3.17 -31.72
N GLY A 229 -6.43 2.30 -31.15
CA GLY A 229 -7.75 1.94 -31.65
C GLY A 229 -8.76 3.10 -31.52
N ASN A 230 -9.70 3.18 -32.47
CA ASN A 230 -10.61 4.32 -32.58
C ASN A 230 -12.04 3.93 -33.03
N LEU A 231 -12.47 2.70 -32.73
CA LEU A 231 -13.74 2.14 -33.22
C LEU A 231 -14.97 3.00 -32.86
N PHE A 232 -14.89 3.80 -31.80
CA PHE A 232 -15.97 4.66 -31.32
C PHE A 232 -15.63 6.15 -31.43
N GLY A 233 -14.53 6.52 -32.08
CA GLY A 233 -14.09 7.92 -32.13
C GLY A 233 -13.38 8.40 -30.86
N GLN A 234 -13.02 7.49 -29.94
CA GLN A 234 -12.40 7.81 -28.65
C GLN A 234 -11.05 8.54 -28.73
N LEU A 235 -10.44 8.63 -29.92
CA LEU A 235 -9.24 9.43 -30.13
C LEU A 235 -9.50 10.93 -30.32
N GLY A 236 -10.74 11.36 -30.63
CA GLY A 236 -11.10 12.78 -30.67
C GLY A 236 -10.69 13.53 -31.94
N HIS A 237 -10.39 12.81 -33.03
CA HIS A 237 -9.83 13.39 -34.27
C HIS A 237 -10.86 13.66 -35.38
N GLY A 238 -12.16 13.61 -35.10
CA GLY A 238 -13.21 13.84 -36.09
C GLY A 238 -13.53 12.64 -36.99
N GLY A 239 -12.97 11.46 -36.72
CA GLY A 239 -13.31 10.22 -37.43
C GLY A 239 -13.03 8.97 -36.60
N TYR A 240 -13.23 7.80 -37.21
CA TYR A 240 -13.19 6.48 -36.55
C TYR A 240 -11.95 5.64 -36.90
N ALA A 241 -11.04 6.18 -37.73
CA ALA A 241 -9.81 5.50 -38.10
C ALA A 241 -8.80 5.50 -36.94
N GLY A 242 -8.19 4.35 -36.65
CA GLY A 242 -7.11 4.22 -35.67
C GLY A 242 -5.83 4.92 -36.12
N LYS A 243 -4.94 5.22 -35.17
CA LYS A 243 -3.65 5.88 -35.43
C LYS A 243 -2.52 5.17 -34.70
N ALA A 244 -1.49 4.70 -35.41
CA ALA A 244 -0.35 4.00 -34.78
C ALA A 244 0.73 4.94 -34.23
N LYS A 245 0.52 6.25 -34.30
CA LYS A 245 1.43 7.30 -33.81
C LYS A 245 0.60 8.37 -33.09
N PRO A 246 1.16 9.04 -32.07
CA PRO A 246 0.51 10.17 -31.43
C PRO A 246 0.03 11.20 -32.45
N ALA A 247 -1.26 11.54 -32.41
CA ALA A 247 -1.84 12.62 -33.19
C ALA A 247 -2.54 13.60 -32.25
N ARG A 248 -2.46 14.89 -32.59
CA ARG A 248 -2.97 15.96 -31.74
C ARG A 248 -4.51 16.02 -31.81
N VAL A 249 -5.14 16.16 -30.66
CA VAL A 249 -6.60 16.34 -30.54
C VAL A 249 -6.93 17.83 -30.63
N GLY A 250 -7.54 18.24 -31.73
CA GLY A 250 -7.89 19.63 -32.00
C GLY A 250 -6.71 20.60 -31.98
N THR A 251 -7.01 21.89 -31.80
CA THR A 251 -6.01 22.98 -31.78
C THR A 251 -5.72 23.53 -30.38
N SER A 252 -6.46 23.10 -29.36
CA SER A 252 -6.31 23.58 -27.99
C SER A 252 -4.96 23.19 -27.36
N SER A 253 -4.44 24.09 -26.55
CA SER A 253 -3.23 23.93 -25.73
C SER A 253 -3.51 24.24 -24.25
N SER A 254 -4.76 24.10 -23.82
CA SER A 254 -5.20 24.34 -22.45
C SER A 254 -5.61 23.06 -21.72
N TRP A 255 -5.27 21.87 -22.21
CA TRP A 255 -5.61 20.62 -21.53
C TRP A 255 -4.76 20.44 -20.27
N ALA A 256 -5.41 20.17 -19.14
CA ALA A 256 -4.76 19.93 -17.86
C ALA A 256 -4.68 18.43 -17.54
N GLU A 257 -5.71 17.67 -17.90
CA GLU A 257 -5.86 16.27 -17.53
C GLU A 257 -6.73 15.51 -18.54
N VAL A 258 -6.48 14.20 -18.66
CA VAL A 258 -7.23 13.28 -19.51
C VAL A 258 -7.41 11.95 -18.78
N SER A 259 -8.60 11.38 -18.88
CA SER A 259 -8.96 10.05 -18.39
C SER A 259 -9.59 9.25 -19.52
N THR A 260 -9.12 8.01 -19.70
CA THR A 260 -9.53 7.13 -20.79
C THR A 260 -10.14 5.85 -20.25
N SER A 261 -11.24 5.40 -20.86
CA SER A 261 -11.90 4.15 -20.52
C SER A 261 -11.63 3.06 -21.56
N TRP A 262 -12.53 2.08 -21.63
CA TRP A 262 -12.58 1.12 -22.72
C TRP A 262 -13.01 1.72 -24.06
N THR A 263 -13.93 2.69 -24.05
CA THR A 263 -14.65 3.13 -25.27
C THR A 263 -14.83 4.64 -25.43
N HIS A 264 -14.48 5.44 -24.42
CA HIS A 264 -14.60 6.89 -24.44
C HIS A 264 -13.44 7.56 -23.69
N THR A 265 -13.32 8.87 -23.87
CA THR A 265 -12.29 9.70 -23.26
C THR A 265 -12.95 10.95 -22.70
N CYS A 266 -12.53 11.36 -21.51
CA CYS A 266 -12.84 12.67 -20.95
C CYS A 266 -11.55 13.43 -20.65
N ALA A 267 -11.59 14.75 -20.81
CA ALA A 267 -10.47 15.62 -20.52
C ALA A 267 -10.99 16.93 -19.92
N ARG A 268 -10.19 17.54 -19.05
CA ARG A 268 -10.47 18.88 -18.52
C ARG A 268 -9.40 19.86 -18.95
N ASN A 269 -9.83 21.09 -19.19
CA ASN A 269 -8.92 22.18 -19.48
C ASN A 269 -8.41 22.85 -18.18
N THR A 270 -7.46 23.77 -18.31
CA THR A 270 -6.85 24.52 -17.20
C THR A 270 -7.84 25.44 -16.48
N SER A 271 -8.96 25.78 -17.12
CA SER A 271 -10.07 26.55 -16.55
C SER A 271 -11.16 25.65 -15.91
N GLY A 272 -10.90 24.34 -15.79
CA GLY A 272 -11.79 23.34 -15.20
C GLY A 272 -12.93 22.86 -16.09
N GLY A 273 -13.08 23.36 -17.32
CA GLY A 273 -14.12 22.89 -18.24
C GLY A 273 -13.88 21.45 -18.68
N VAL A 274 -14.92 20.62 -18.62
CA VAL A 274 -14.87 19.18 -18.93
C VAL A 274 -15.42 18.91 -20.34
N PHE A 275 -14.70 18.06 -21.08
CA PHE A 275 -15.06 17.63 -22.41
C PHE A 275 -14.92 16.11 -22.52
N CYS A 276 -15.90 15.45 -23.12
CA CYS A 276 -15.86 14.01 -23.36
C CYS A 276 -16.17 13.69 -24.82
N TRP A 277 -15.71 12.52 -25.29
CA TRP A 277 -15.94 12.03 -26.64
C TRP A 277 -15.71 10.52 -26.73
N GLY A 278 -16.15 9.92 -27.83
CA GLY A 278 -16.16 8.48 -28.04
C GLY A 278 -17.58 7.92 -27.99
N ARG A 279 -17.70 6.65 -27.61
CA ARG A 279 -19.00 5.96 -27.48
C ARG A 279 -19.90 6.75 -26.54
N ASN A 280 -21.20 6.89 -26.86
CA ASN A 280 -22.16 7.61 -26.00
C ASN A 280 -23.50 6.90 -25.76
N THR A 281 -23.57 5.58 -25.94
CA THR A 281 -24.86 4.84 -25.91
C THR A 281 -25.61 4.88 -24.57
N PHE A 282 -24.95 5.28 -23.47
CA PHE A 282 -25.56 5.48 -22.15
C PHE A 282 -25.36 6.91 -21.63
N GLY A 283 -25.02 7.87 -22.50
CA GLY A 283 -24.81 9.25 -22.08
C GLY A 283 -23.44 9.55 -21.45
N GLN A 284 -22.45 8.65 -21.52
CA GLN A 284 -21.10 8.86 -20.95
C GLN A 284 -20.34 10.11 -21.43
N VAL A 285 -20.78 10.74 -22.53
CA VAL A 285 -20.25 12.03 -22.98
C VAL A 285 -20.78 13.19 -22.14
N GLY A 286 -21.97 13.08 -21.56
CA GLY A 286 -22.53 14.11 -20.67
C GLY A 286 -23.00 15.36 -21.41
N ASP A 287 -23.29 15.26 -22.71
CA ASP A 287 -23.72 16.39 -23.54
C ASP A 287 -25.26 16.48 -23.69
N GLY A 288 -26.02 15.77 -22.85
CA GLY A 288 -27.47 15.66 -22.95
C GLY A 288 -27.94 14.69 -24.03
N SER A 289 -27.03 14.09 -24.81
CA SER A 289 -27.35 13.15 -25.88
C SER A 289 -26.91 11.71 -25.57
N VAL A 290 -27.28 10.77 -26.45
CA VAL A 290 -26.75 9.39 -26.50
C VAL A 290 -25.98 9.11 -27.79
N THR A 291 -25.59 10.16 -28.51
CA THR A 291 -24.95 10.04 -29.83
C THR A 291 -23.43 9.95 -29.69
N THR A 292 -22.84 8.90 -30.27
CA THR A 292 -21.39 8.71 -30.30
C THR A 292 -20.73 9.83 -31.11
N THR A 293 -19.69 10.46 -30.55
CA THR A 293 -19.02 11.63 -31.16
C THR A 293 -17.51 11.42 -31.26
N PRO A 294 -16.89 11.61 -32.44
CA PRO A 294 -15.45 11.46 -32.60
C PRO A 294 -14.67 12.76 -32.32
N THR A 295 -15.32 13.77 -31.72
CA THR A 295 -14.71 15.07 -31.37
C THR A 295 -15.05 15.43 -29.93
N PRO A 296 -14.15 16.12 -29.20
CA PRO A 296 -14.45 16.62 -27.86
C PRO A 296 -15.73 17.44 -27.81
N ARG A 297 -16.70 17.00 -27.01
CA ARG A 297 -17.94 17.74 -26.71
C ARG A 297 -17.89 18.22 -25.27
N GLN A 298 -18.30 19.47 -25.05
CA GLN A 298 -18.39 20.02 -23.71
C GLN A 298 -19.52 19.34 -22.95
N VAL A 299 -19.24 18.96 -21.70
CA VAL A 299 -20.25 18.44 -20.78
C VAL A 299 -21.23 19.56 -20.42
N VAL A 300 -22.53 19.27 -20.37
CA VAL A 300 -23.57 20.28 -20.06
C VAL A 300 -23.45 20.82 -18.63
N GLY A 301 -24.11 21.95 -18.36
CA GLY A 301 -24.12 22.56 -17.03
C GLY A 301 -22.86 23.35 -16.68
N ASN A 302 -21.93 23.54 -17.63
CA ASN A 302 -20.70 24.31 -17.43
C ASN A 302 -19.84 23.85 -16.25
N LEU A 303 -19.80 22.53 -16.02
CA LEU A 303 -19.06 21.89 -14.93
C LEU A 303 -17.61 22.39 -14.85
N LYS A 304 -17.22 22.84 -13.65
CA LYS A 304 -15.85 23.27 -13.30
C LYS A 304 -15.17 22.24 -12.43
N ALA A 305 -14.49 21.30 -13.08
CA ALA A 305 -13.84 20.17 -12.42
C ALA A 305 -12.39 20.46 -12.05
N VAL A 306 -11.98 19.95 -10.89
CA VAL A 306 -10.59 19.87 -10.44
C VAL A 306 -9.99 18.48 -10.62
N ASP A 307 -10.83 17.45 -10.77
CA ASP A 307 -10.45 16.07 -11.04
C ASP A 307 -11.48 15.39 -11.95
N ILE A 308 -11.06 14.41 -12.74
CA ILE A 308 -11.92 13.64 -13.65
C ILE A 308 -11.52 12.17 -13.71
N THR A 309 -12.51 11.29 -13.83
CA THR A 309 -12.28 9.87 -14.08
C THR A 309 -13.33 9.27 -14.99
N THR A 310 -13.00 8.14 -15.60
CA THR A 310 -13.90 7.36 -16.47
C THR A 310 -13.93 5.90 -16.03
N THR A 311 -15.07 5.25 -16.19
CA THR A 311 -15.29 3.82 -15.94
C THR A 311 -15.92 3.16 -17.19
N GLU A 312 -16.47 1.95 -17.07
CA GLU A 312 -17.25 1.29 -18.14
C GLU A 312 -18.54 2.04 -18.45
N GLY A 313 -18.43 2.96 -19.40
CA GLY A 313 -19.58 3.69 -19.91
C GLY A 313 -20.12 4.71 -18.92
N ALA A 314 -19.37 5.11 -17.90
CA ALA A 314 -19.67 6.27 -17.07
C ALA A 314 -18.43 7.17 -16.90
N SER A 315 -18.68 8.37 -16.41
CA SER A 315 -17.70 9.42 -16.19
C SER A 315 -18.05 10.16 -14.92
N CYS A 316 -17.05 10.55 -14.14
CA CYS A 316 -17.23 11.32 -12.92
C CYS A 316 -16.21 12.44 -12.84
N ALA A 317 -16.54 13.50 -12.13
CA ALA A 317 -15.66 14.63 -11.89
C ALA A 317 -15.87 15.19 -10.48
N ILE A 318 -14.80 15.73 -9.89
CA ILE A 318 -14.89 16.52 -8.64
C ILE A 318 -14.93 18.00 -9.02
N ASP A 319 -15.92 18.75 -8.52
CA ASP A 319 -15.99 20.20 -8.67
C ASP A 319 -15.10 20.95 -7.66
N THR A 320 -15.02 22.29 -7.77
CA THR A 320 -14.17 23.10 -6.87
C THR A 320 -14.58 23.05 -5.40
N ASN A 321 -15.79 22.57 -5.09
CA ASN A 321 -16.33 22.44 -3.75
C ASN A 321 -16.28 20.99 -3.24
N ALA A 322 -15.40 20.15 -3.82
CA ALA A 322 -15.21 18.75 -3.43
C ALA A 322 -16.45 17.86 -3.64
N ARG A 323 -17.39 18.25 -4.51
CA ARG A 323 -18.56 17.43 -4.83
C ARG A 323 -18.32 16.62 -6.10
N VAL A 324 -18.63 15.34 -6.04
CA VAL A 324 -18.61 14.47 -7.21
C VAL A 324 -19.88 14.69 -8.04
N GLN A 325 -19.72 14.76 -9.34
CA GLN A 325 -20.81 14.69 -10.31
C GLN A 325 -20.50 13.57 -11.30
N CYS A 326 -21.46 12.66 -11.50
CA CYS A 326 -21.30 11.49 -12.36
C CYS A 326 -22.39 11.43 -13.42
N TRP A 327 -22.06 10.86 -14.58
CA TRP A 327 -22.99 10.65 -15.69
C TRP A 327 -22.61 9.41 -16.49
N GLY A 328 -23.50 8.96 -17.37
CA GLY A 328 -23.34 7.75 -18.16
C GLY A 328 -24.11 6.56 -17.57
N ASN A 329 -23.59 5.36 -17.80
CA ASN A 329 -24.12 4.09 -17.36
C ASN A 329 -24.16 3.97 -15.83
N ASN A 330 -25.34 3.66 -15.28
CA ASN A 330 -25.55 3.46 -13.85
C ASN A 330 -25.93 2.02 -13.49
N ALA A 331 -25.86 1.07 -14.43
CA ALA A 331 -26.17 -0.34 -14.17
C ALA A 331 -25.34 -0.97 -13.04
N TYR A 332 -24.20 -0.35 -12.70
CA TYR A 332 -23.29 -0.79 -11.65
C TYR A 332 -23.33 0.10 -10.40
N GLY A 333 -24.21 1.12 -10.35
CA GLY A 333 -24.31 2.05 -9.24
C GLY A 333 -23.21 3.11 -9.18
N VAL A 334 -22.50 3.38 -10.29
CA VAL A 334 -21.38 4.35 -10.32
C VAL A 334 -21.86 5.81 -10.16
N ILE A 335 -23.09 6.14 -10.55
CA ILE A 335 -23.65 7.49 -10.35
C ILE A 335 -24.12 7.67 -8.90
N GLY A 336 -24.66 6.61 -8.31
CA GLY A 336 -24.95 6.54 -6.87
C GLY A 336 -26.31 7.06 -6.43
N ASP A 337 -27.24 7.30 -7.36
CA ASP A 337 -28.60 7.77 -7.06
C ASP A 337 -29.66 6.65 -7.05
N GLY A 338 -29.33 5.44 -7.54
CA GLY A 338 -30.22 4.28 -7.62
C GLY A 338 -31.49 4.47 -8.46
N SER A 339 -31.66 5.62 -9.11
CA SER A 339 -32.96 6.07 -9.63
C SER A 339 -33.15 5.87 -11.14
N LYS A 340 -32.05 5.85 -11.91
CA LYS A 340 -32.04 5.70 -13.37
C LYS A 340 -31.00 4.67 -13.83
N PRO A 341 -31.24 3.97 -14.96
CA PRO A 341 -30.26 3.04 -15.54
C PRO A 341 -29.03 3.75 -16.11
N PHE A 342 -29.16 5.01 -16.51
CA PHE A 342 -28.08 5.88 -16.96
C PHE A 342 -28.49 7.36 -16.90
N ALA A 343 -27.52 8.28 -17.02
CA ALA A 343 -27.74 9.72 -17.11
C ALA A 343 -26.96 10.34 -18.27
N THR A 344 -27.60 11.21 -19.06
CA THR A 344 -26.97 11.92 -20.20
C THR A 344 -26.36 13.27 -19.82
N SER A 345 -26.49 13.66 -18.56
CA SER A 345 -26.00 14.91 -17.98
C SER A 345 -25.41 14.61 -16.60
N PRO A 346 -24.52 15.46 -16.06
CA PRO A 346 -24.00 15.31 -14.70
C PRO A 346 -25.12 15.28 -13.67
N GLU A 347 -25.14 14.23 -12.86
CA GLU A 347 -26.00 14.07 -11.68
C GLU A 347 -25.14 14.16 -10.42
N ALA A 348 -25.73 14.61 -9.32
CA ALA A 348 -25.03 14.73 -8.04
C ALA A 348 -24.62 13.35 -7.52
N GLY A 349 -23.34 13.22 -7.19
CA GLY A 349 -22.78 12.05 -6.51
C GLY A 349 -22.30 12.40 -5.10
N PRO A 350 -21.37 11.61 -4.56
CA PRO A 350 -20.76 11.81 -3.24
C PRO A 350 -20.16 13.20 -3.02
N ALA A 351 -20.32 13.75 -1.82
CA ALA A 351 -19.64 14.98 -1.41
C ALA A 351 -18.29 14.70 -0.75
N ASP A 352 -17.56 15.77 -0.41
CA ASP A 352 -16.32 15.75 0.39
C ASP A 352 -15.19 14.88 -0.17
N MET A 353 -15.08 14.78 -1.50
CA MET A 353 -14.01 14.04 -2.17
C MET A 353 -12.88 14.98 -2.62
N ARG A 354 -11.64 14.64 -2.26
CA ARG A 354 -10.42 15.34 -2.71
C ARG A 354 -9.85 14.74 -3.99
N GLU A 355 -10.01 13.43 -4.18
CA GLU A 355 -9.49 12.65 -5.30
C GLU A 355 -10.48 11.54 -5.65
N ILE A 356 -10.65 11.25 -6.94
CA ILE A 356 -11.37 10.06 -7.41
C ILE A 356 -10.59 9.34 -8.50
N GLU A 357 -10.63 8.02 -8.48
CA GLU A 357 -10.07 7.16 -9.52
C GLU A 357 -11.06 6.06 -9.88
N GLY A 358 -11.21 5.84 -11.18
CA GLY A 358 -12.20 4.93 -11.75
C GLY A 358 -11.57 3.58 -12.02
N GLY A 359 -12.24 2.52 -11.57
CA GLY A 359 -11.97 1.17 -12.05
C GLY A 359 -12.81 0.81 -13.27
N TRP A 360 -13.01 -0.48 -13.52
CA TRP A 360 -13.89 -0.91 -14.60
C TRP A 360 -15.35 -0.54 -14.32
N ARG A 361 -15.87 -0.88 -13.13
CA ARG A 361 -17.30 -0.76 -12.80
C ARG A 361 -17.54 -0.21 -11.40
N HIS A 362 -16.51 0.40 -10.83
CA HIS A 362 -16.51 1.02 -9.52
C HIS A 362 -15.66 2.29 -9.56
N VAL A 363 -15.86 3.15 -8.57
CA VAL A 363 -15.02 4.32 -8.34
C VAL A 363 -14.54 4.24 -6.90
N CYS A 364 -13.29 4.63 -6.69
CA CYS A 364 -12.75 4.85 -5.36
C CYS A 364 -12.29 6.30 -5.25
N GLY A 365 -12.41 6.88 -4.07
CA GLY A 365 -11.99 8.24 -3.80
C GLY A 365 -11.35 8.37 -2.43
N VAL A 366 -10.59 9.45 -2.27
CA VAL A 366 -10.08 9.88 -0.97
C VAL A 366 -10.88 11.11 -0.55
N THR A 367 -11.48 11.05 0.63
CA THR A 367 -12.25 12.18 1.17
C THR A 367 -11.33 13.35 1.54
N THR A 368 -11.91 14.51 1.80
CA THR A 368 -11.19 15.68 2.33
C THR A 368 -10.57 15.41 3.71
N SER A 369 -11.14 14.46 4.47
CA SER A 369 -10.60 13.95 5.74
C SER A 369 -9.50 12.89 5.59
N GLY A 370 -9.22 12.40 4.37
CA GLY A 370 -8.19 11.39 4.11
C GLY A 370 -8.68 9.93 4.20
N ALA A 371 -9.96 9.70 4.51
CA ALA A 371 -10.57 8.37 4.43
C ALA A 371 -10.65 7.91 2.96
N THR A 372 -10.63 6.61 2.72
CA THR A 372 -10.82 6.05 1.37
C THR A 372 -12.17 5.38 1.30
N SER A 373 -12.95 5.72 0.28
CA SER A 373 -14.25 5.11 0.06
C SER A 373 -14.37 4.65 -1.39
N CYS A 374 -15.08 3.55 -1.61
CA CYS A 374 -15.38 3.04 -2.95
C CYS A 374 -16.89 2.78 -3.08
N TRP A 375 -17.40 2.91 -4.30
CA TRP A 375 -18.77 2.57 -4.66
C TRP A 375 -18.83 1.99 -6.08
N GLY A 376 -19.93 1.32 -6.38
CA GLY A 376 -20.21 0.62 -7.63
C GLY A 376 -20.30 -0.90 -7.45
N GLN A 377 -19.90 -1.64 -8.48
CA GLN A 377 -19.90 -3.10 -8.47
C GLN A 377 -18.92 -3.65 -7.42
N ASN A 378 -19.26 -4.74 -6.73
CA ASN A 378 -18.38 -5.36 -5.71
C ASN A 378 -18.27 -6.91 -5.77
N ASP A 379 -18.71 -7.54 -6.86
CA ASP A 379 -18.68 -9.02 -7.01
C ASP A 379 -17.27 -9.66 -6.91
N ARG A 380 -16.20 -8.86 -7.08
CA ARG A 380 -14.80 -9.26 -6.87
C ARG A 380 -14.16 -8.63 -5.64
N ALA A 381 -14.97 -8.06 -4.76
CA ALA A 381 -14.54 -7.34 -3.57
C ALA A 381 -13.74 -6.06 -3.86
N GLN A 382 -13.93 -5.43 -5.02
CA GLN A 382 -13.19 -4.22 -5.44
C GLN A 382 -13.50 -2.96 -4.61
N LEU A 383 -14.56 -2.98 -3.78
CA LEU A 383 -14.83 -1.92 -2.81
C LEU A 383 -14.02 -2.07 -1.52
N GLY A 384 -13.52 -3.26 -1.20
CA GLY A 384 -12.60 -3.46 -0.08
C GLY A 384 -13.23 -3.26 1.30
N ASN A 385 -14.55 -3.36 1.40
CA ASN A 385 -15.34 -3.11 2.60
C ASN A 385 -15.67 -4.41 3.38
N GLY A 386 -14.87 -5.47 3.22
CA GLY A 386 -15.14 -6.77 3.83
C GLY A 386 -16.25 -7.59 3.17
N THR A 387 -16.98 -7.04 2.19
CA THR A 387 -18.12 -7.70 1.53
C THR A 387 -17.89 -7.93 0.03
N LEU A 388 -18.85 -8.61 -0.60
CA LEU A 388 -18.98 -8.74 -2.06
C LEU A 388 -20.21 -7.99 -2.61
N THR A 389 -20.89 -7.23 -1.75
CA THR A 389 -22.15 -6.57 -2.08
C THR A 389 -21.85 -5.26 -2.78
N SER A 390 -22.37 -5.09 -3.99
CA SER A 390 -22.30 -3.83 -4.73
C SER A 390 -23.00 -2.72 -3.94
N SER A 391 -22.45 -1.51 -3.98
CA SER A 391 -23.04 -0.37 -3.28
C SER A 391 -23.12 0.82 -4.23
N PRO A 392 -24.29 1.41 -4.50
CA PRO A 392 -24.37 2.64 -5.26
C PRO A 392 -23.79 3.84 -4.49
N SER A 393 -23.76 3.75 -3.15
CA SER A 393 -23.23 4.80 -2.29
C SER A 393 -21.80 4.51 -1.85
N PRO A 394 -20.97 5.53 -1.56
CA PRO A 394 -19.64 5.35 -0.99
C PRO A 394 -19.69 4.48 0.25
N THR A 395 -18.99 3.36 0.19
CA THR A 395 -18.65 2.58 1.37
C THR A 395 -17.21 2.86 1.71
N GLU A 396 -16.94 3.13 2.98
CA GLU A 396 -15.57 3.20 3.45
C GLU A 396 -14.88 1.88 3.12
N VAL A 397 -13.70 1.97 2.50
CA VAL A 397 -12.82 0.82 2.35
C VAL A 397 -12.45 0.44 3.77
N GLU A 398 -12.60 -0.83 4.14
CA GLU A 398 -12.10 -1.28 5.43
C GLU A 398 -10.68 -0.76 5.55
N PRO A 399 -10.33 -0.04 6.63
CA PRO A 399 -8.92 0.20 6.87
C PRO A 399 -8.23 -1.18 6.81
N LEU A 400 -6.90 -1.21 6.66
CA LEU A 400 -6.25 -2.38 7.27
C LEU A 400 -6.83 -2.51 8.68
N PRO A 401 -6.99 -3.72 9.26
CA PRO A 401 -7.32 -3.81 10.68
C PRO A 401 -6.52 -2.71 11.38
N PRO A 402 -7.19 -1.79 12.12
CA PRO A 402 -6.54 -0.56 12.53
C PRO A 402 -5.22 -0.91 13.23
N ALA A 403 -4.33 0.06 13.44
CA ALA A 403 -3.67 0.00 14.74
C ALA A 403 -4.82 -0.02 15.76
N ASP A 404 -5.00 -1.14 16.45
CA ASP A 404 -6.30 -1.55 16.98
C ASP A 404 -6.96 -0.41 17.80
N PRO A 405 -8.26 -0.14 17.59
CA PRO A 405 -8.95 1.04 18.15
C PRO A 405 -8.99 1.09 19.68
N ALA A 406 -8.54 0.05 20.39
CA ALA A 406 -8.24 0.11 21.81
C ALA A 406 -6.91 0.82 22.18
N GLY A 407 -6.18 1.38 21.20
CA GLY A 407 -4.85 1.98 21.40
C GLY A 407 -3.72 0.97 21.23
N VAL A 408 -4.01 -0.16 20.60
CA VAL A 408 -3.20 -1.35 20.72
C VAL A 408 -2.08 -1.36 19.69
N THR A 409 -0.87 -1.67 20.15
CA THR A 409 0.33 -1.68 19.33
C THR A 409 0.64 -3.12 18.91
N ASP A 410 0.31 -3.45 17.67
CA ASP A 410 0.64 -4.73 17.05
C ASP A 410 2.03 -4.66 16.40
N PHE A 411 2.90 -5.60 16.73
CA PHE A 411 4.22 -5.74 16.11
C PHE A 411 4.74 -7.17 16.25
N ARG A 412 5.69 -7.55 15.39
CA ARG A 412 6.35 -8.86 15.49
C ARG A 412 7.78 -8.71 15.98
N ILE A 413 8.12 -9.43 17.05
CA ILE A 413 9.47 -9.50 17.61
C ILE A 413 10.07 -10.88 17.34
N ALA A 414 11.37 -10.92 17.05
CA ALA A 414 12.11 -12.14 16.78
C ALA A 414 13.53 -12.10 17.35
N THR A 415 14.16 -13.26 17.51
CA THR A 415 15.58 -13.39 17.90
C THR A 415 16.27 -14.54 17.16
N VAL A 416 17.54 -14.35 16.80
CA VAL A 416 18.36 -15.36 16.12
C VAL A 416 19.86 -15.15 16.32
N ASN A 417 20.60 -16.25 16.39
CA ASN A 417 22.05 -16.26 16.25
C ASN A 417 22.42 -16.09 14.77
N ALA A 418 22.99 -14.96 14.40
CA ALA A 418 23.39 -14.69 13.01
C ALA A 418 24.79 -15.25 12.65
N LEU A 419 25.37 -16.01 13.60
CA LEU A 419 26.67 -16.67 13.59
C LEU A 419 27.84 -15.75 13.22
N GLY A 420 28.81 -15.66 14.10
CA GLY A 420 30.00 -14.83 13.90
C GLY A 420 31.00 -15.41 12.91
N ASN A 421 32.13 -14.71 12.71
CA ASN A 421 33.24 -15.21 11.88
C ASN A 421 33.79 -16.56 12.37
N GLY A 422 33.59 -16.90 13.65
CA GLY A 422 34.00 -18.16 14.27
C GLY A 422 33.30 -19.42 13.74
N HIS A 423 32.25 -19.28 12.91
CA HIS A 423 31.51 -20.42 12.34
C HIS A 423 31.82 -20.69 10.85
N THR A 424 32.78 -19.97 10.26
CA THR A 424 33.18 -20.15 8.85
C THR A 424 34.69 -20.10 8.65
N ARG A 425 35.18 -20.66 7.53
CA ARG A 425 36.62 -20.62 7.19
C ARG A 425 37.17 -19.18 7.16
N PRO A 426 38.42 -18.96 7.64
CA PRO A 426 39.38 -19.97 8.10
C PRO A 426 39.21 -20.42 9.56
N TYR A 427 38.26 -19.85 10.30
CA TYR A 427 38.16 -20.02 11.77
C TYR A 427 37.37 -21.28 12.21
N ALA A 428 36.60 -21.90 11.31
CA ALA A 428 35.91 -23.17 11.55
C ALA A 428 35.86 -24.09 10.32
N HIS A 429 35.50 -25.35 10.56
CA HIS A 429 35.47 -26.43 9.58
C HIS A 429 34.11 -26.64 8.88
N ASP A 430 33.14 -25.74 9.08
CA ASP A 430 31.81 -25.87 8.48
C ASP A 430 31.69 -25.06 7.19
N ASP A 431 31.67 -25.76 6.04
CA ASP A 431 31.54 -25.19 4.71
C ASP A 431 30.06 -24.94 4.31
N SER A 432 29.10 -25.29 5.16
CA SER A 432 27.67 -25.16 4.88
C SER A 432 27.13 -23.73 5.09
N PHE A 433 27.87 -22.88 5.81
CA PHE A 433 27.50 -21.49 6.06
C PHE A 433 28.16 -20.52 5.05
N GLY A 434 27.40 -19.56 4.53
CA GLY A 434 27.95 -18.54 3.61
C GLY A 434 28.93 -17.58 4.32
N PRO A 435 29.78 -16.82 3.61
CA PRO A 435 30.67 -15.83 4.24
C PRO A 435 29.90 -14.79 5.07
N ALA A 436 30.48 -14.30 6.17
CA ALA A 436 29.81 -13.44 7.15
C ALA A 436 29.10 -12.21 6.54
N THR A 437 29.73 -11.51 5.60
CA THR A 437 29.14 -10.36 4.89
C THR A 437 27.94 -10.75 4.03
N THR A 438 27.98 -11.95 3.44
CA THR A 438 26.90 -12.51 2.63
C THR A 438 25.71 -12.93 3.50
N ARG A 439 25.97 -13.53 4.67
CA ARG A 439 24.94 -13.89 5.66
C ARG A 439 24.14 -12.66 6.10
N MET A 440 24.81 -11.54 6.37
CA MET A 440 24.12 -10.29 6.77
C MET A 440 23.34 -9.64 5.63
N THR A 441 23.74 -9.85 4.38
CA THR A 441 22.95 -9.42 3.21
C THR A 441 21.69 -10.27 3.07
N TRP A 442 21.77 -11.59 3.30
CA TRP A 442 20.60 -12.47 3.33
C TRP A 442 19.69 -12.19 4.51
N MET A 443 20.26 -11.89 5.69
CA MET A 443 19.51 -11.46 6.86
C MET A 443 18.73 -10.18 6.59
N ALA A 444 19.35 -9.16 5.98
CA ALA A 444 18.64 -7.95 5.56
C ALA A 444 17.47 -8.25 4.60
N ASP A 445 17.67 -9.14 3.62
CA ASP A 445 16.59 -9.55 2.71
C ASP A 445 15.51 -10.36 3.43
N GLN A 446 15.85 -11.18 4.44
CA GLN A 446 14.84 -11.84 5.29
C GLN A 446 14.03 -10.82 6.09
N LEU A 447 14.69 -9.85 6.72
CA LEU A 447 14.04 -8.78 7.48
C LEU A 447 13.15 -7.88 6.60
N ASP A 448 13.55 -7.60 5.36
CA ASP A 448 12.74 -6.83 4.41
C ASP A 448 11.56 -7.62 3.82
N ASN A 449 11.64 -8.95 3.80
CA ASN A 449 10.59 -9.84 3.26
C ASN A 449 9.76 -10.53 4.34
N SER A 450 10.08 -10.33 5.62
CA SER A 450 9.31 -10.83 6.76
C SER A 450 8.45 -9.71 7.36
N ALA A 451 7.43 -10.11 8.11
CA ALA A 451 6.60 -9.18 8.88
C ALA A 451 7.26 -8.77 10.21
N ILE A 452 8.57 -8.99 10.39
CA ILE A 452 9.29 -8.67 11.63
C ILE A 452 9.51 -7.16 11.72
N ASP A 453 9.34 -6.61 12.91
CA ASP A 453 9.53 -5.18 13.21
C ASP A 453 10.72 -4.94 14.14
N ILE A 454 11.04 -5.89 15.01
CA ILE A 454 12.17 -5.84 15.96
C ILE A 454 12.88 -7.19 15.97
N MET A 455 14.21 -7.17 15.94
CA MET A 455 15.05 -8.36 15.85
C MET A 455 16.22 -8.29 16.85
N GLY A 456 16.31 -9.28 17.73
CA GLY A 456 17.52 -9.59 18.50
C GLY A 456 18.49 -10.41 17.65
N LEU A 457 19.75 -9.96 17.57
CA LEU A 457 20.83 -10.64 16.86
C LEU A 457 21.91 -11.04 17.87
N GLN A 458 22.37 -12.29 17.81
CA GLN A 458 23.47 -12.81 18.62
C GLN A 458 24.61 -13.32 17.75
N GLU A 459 25.81 -13.34 18.34
CA GLU A 459 27.07 -13.75 17.71
C GLU A 459 27.51 -12.87 16.54
N THR A 460 26.96 -11.67 16.40
CA THR A 460 27.40 -10.74 15.35
C THR A 460 28.71 -10.04 15.70
N ASN A 461 29.42 -9.53 14.70
CA ASN A 461 30.55 -8.62 14.89
C ASN A 461 30.29 -7.25 14.24
N ALA A 462 31.17 -6.28 14.47
CA ALA A 462 30.95 -4.90 14.01
C ALA A 462 30.82 -4.82 12.48
N ASP A 463 31.66 -5.56 11.76
CA ASP A 463 31.60 -5.65 10.30
C ASP A 463 30.25 -6.22 9.82
N GLN A 464 29.76 -7.27 10.47
CA GLN A 464 28.45 -7.86 10.17
C GLN A 464 27.31 -6.86 10.38
N VAL A 465 27.33 -6.11 11.49
CA VAL A 465 26.33 -5.06 11.75
C VAL A 465 26.43 -3.94 10.70
N TRP A 466 27.64 -3.55 10.30
CA TRP A 466 27.85 -2.56 9.25
C TRP A 466 27.27 -3.03 7.91
N HIS A 467 27.50 -4.30 7.57
CA HIS A 467 26.95 -4.93 6.37
C HIS A 467 25.44 -5.05 6.40
N LEU A 468 24.84 -5.35 7.56
CA LEU A 468 23.38 -5.36 7.75
C LEU A 468 22.79 -3.98 7.46
N LEU A 469 23.32 -2.92 8.08
CA LEU A 469 22.85 -1.54 7.89
C LEU A 469 22.97 -1.10 6.43
N LYS A 470 24.10 -1.41 5.79
CA LYS A 470 24.31 -1.10 4.36
C LYS A 470 23.35 -1.87 3.46
N ALA A 471 23.06 -3.13 3.78
CA ALA A 471 22.14 -3.96 3.02
C ALA A 471 20.67 -3.50 3.19
N ALA A 472 20.29 -3.09 4.40
CA ALA A 472 18.96 -2.58 4.75
C ALA A 472 18.67 -1.17 4.20
N ARG A 473 19.70 -0.39 3.82
CA ARG A 473 19.52 0.91 3.13
C ARG A 473 18.58 1.88 3.87
N GLY A 474 18.64 1.88 5.20
CA GLY A 474 17.84 2.74 6.08
C GLY A 474 16.41 2.26 6.37
N THR A 475 16.00 1.06 5.91
CA THR A 475 14.73 0.46 6.34
C THR A 475 14.80 -0.09 7.77
N TRP A 476 16.01 -0.36 8.25
CA TRP A 476 16.33 -0.80 9.60
C TRP A 476 17.39 0.09 10.22
N ASP A 477 17.30 0.23 11.54
CA ASP A 477 18.34 0.80 12.37
C ASP A 477 18.77 -0.20 13.45
N VAL A 478 19.97 -0.03 14.01
CA VAL A 478 20.61 -1.00 14.91
C VAL A 478 21.32 -0.33 16.08
N TYR A 479 21.28 -0.99 17.24
CA TYR A 479 22.10 -0.68 18.41
C TYR A 479 22.66 -1.96 19.07
N PRO A 480 23.95 -2.01 19.45
CA PRO A 480 24.95 -0.95 19.31
C PRO A 480 25.33 -0.72 17.85
N ARG A 481 25.84 0.48 17.57
CA ARG A 481 26.35 0.82 16.23
C ARG A 481 27.68 0.10 15.97
N PRO A 482 28.05 -0.20 14.70
CA PRO A 482 29.32 -0.87 14.37
C PRO A 482 30.55 -0.22 14.99
N GLU A 483 30.52 1.10 15.15
CA GLU A 483 31.62 1.89 15.72
C GLU A 483 31.91 1.55 17.19
N ALA A 484 30.99 0.84 17.88
CA ALA A 484 31.20 0.36 19.24
C ALA A 484 32.12 -0.88 19.34
N GLY A 485 32.49 -1.50 18.21
CA GLY A 485 33.40 -2.64 18.15
C GLY A 485 32.74 -4.01 18.34
N ASP A 486 33.53 -5.07 18.12
CA ASP A 486 33.04 -6.46 18.06
C ASP A 486 32.42 -6.93 19.38
N ASP A 487 33.03 -6.59 20.52
CA ASP A 487 32.52 -6.96 21.84
C ASP A 487 31.11 -6.40 22.09
N ALA A 488 30.78 -5.22 21.52
CA ALA A 488 29.46 -4.62 21.59
C ALA A 488 28.49 -5.12 20.53
N ALA A 489 28.99 -5.40 19.33
CA ALA A 489 28.20 -5.98 18.25
C ALA A 489 27.82 -7.44 18.51
N GLU A 490 28.47 -8.12 19.46
CA GLU A 490 28.21 -9.51 19.84
C GLU A 490 26.73 -9.81 20.12
N ALA A 491 26.01 -8.83 20.69
CA ALA A 491 24.56 -8.83 20.74
C ALA A 491 24.04 -7.47 20.23
N ALA A 492 23.14 -7.49 19.25
CA ALA A 492 22.59 -6.28 18.65
C ALA A 492 21.05 -6.33 18.59
N LEU A 493 20.42 -5.16 18.61
CA LEU A 493 18.99 -4.96 18.40
C LEU A 493 18.77 -4.17 17.13
N ALA A 494 18.00 -4.74 16.20
CA ALA A 494 17.58 -4.07 14.98
C ALA A 494 16.09 -3.78 15.02
N TRP A 495 15.66 -2.61 14.53
CA TRP A 495 14.23 -2.28 14.39
C TRP A 495 13.92 -1.61 13.06
N ARG A 496 12.68 -1.79 12.60
CA ARG A 496 12.18 -1.20 11.37
C ARG A 496 11.88 0.29 11.57
N THR A 497 12.61 1.15 10.87
CA THR A 497 12.53 2.63 11.05
C THR A 497 11.21 3.24 10.60
N SER A 498 10.39 2.50 9.82
CA SER A 498 9.04 2.94 9.45
C SER A 498 8.01 2.72 10.55
N VAL A 499 8.32 1.87 11.54
CA VAL A 499 7.41 1.45 12.61
C VAL A 499 7.84 2.05 13.95
N TRP A 500 9.15 2.03 14.21
CA TRP A 500 9.73 2.45 15.48
C TRP A 500 10.71 3.62 15.29
N GLU A 501 10.72 4.53 16.25
CA GLU A 501 11.82 5.48 16.46
C GLU A 501 12.57 5.17 17.75
N LEU A 502 13.87 5.45 17.75
CA LEU A 502 14.68 5.32 18.95
C LEU A 502 14.41 6.51 19.88
N VAL A 503 14.05 6.21 21.13
CA VAL A 503 13.91 7.20 22.20
C VAL A 503 15.19 7.27 23.02
N ASP A 504 15.73 6.11 23.40
CA ASP A 504 16.95 5.99 24.20
C ASP A 504 17.65 4.65 23.91
N ALA A 505 18.96 4.59 24.15
CA ALA A 505 19.75 3.37 24.01
C ALA A 505 20.89 3.31 25.02
N THR A 506 21.04 2.16 25.66
CA THR A 506 22.11 1.90 26.62
C THR A 506 22.50 0.42 26.60
N THR A 507 23.49 0.05 27.39
CA THR A 507 23.94 -1.35 27.53
C THR A 507 24.03 -1.77 28.99
N MET A 508 23.77 -3.04 29.28
CA MET A 508 24.12 -3.68 30.55
C MET A 508 25.35 -4.58 30.38
N MET A 509 26.28 -4.56 31.34
CA MET A 509 27.45 -5.45 31.31
C MET A 509 27.08 -6.83 31.84
N ASN A 510 27.22 -7.85 30.99
CA ASN A 510 26.92 -9.23 31.35
C ASN A 510 28.16 -10.10 31.28
N GLN A 511 28.31 -10.98 32.27
CA GLN A 511 29.34 -11.99 32.27
C GLN A 511 29.16 -12.98 31.11
N PHE A 512 30.14 -13.07 30.22
CA PHE A 512 30.18 -13.98 29.09
C PHE A 512 31.54 -14.71 29.03
N ILE A 513 31.52 -16.01 29.36
CA ILE A 513 32.71 -16.87 29.47
C ILE A 513 33.77 -16.25 30.42
N SER A 514 34.84 -15.68 29.87
CA SER A 514 35.98 -15.10 30.61
C SER A 514 35.94 -13.57 30.69
N LYS A 515 34.99 -12.90 30.03
CA LYS A 515 34.88 -11.45 29.95
C LYS A 515 33.51 -10.95 30.41
N GLU A 516 33.38 -9.63 30.58
CA GLU A 516 32.09 -8.96 30.67
C GLU A 516 31.84 -8.21 29.36
N LEU A 517 30.71 -8.49 28.70
CA LEU A 517 30.33 -7.92 27.42
C LEU A 517 29.06 -7.07 27.58
N PRO A 518 28.96 -5.93 26.86
CA PRO A 518 27.76 -5.12 26.89
C PRO A 518 26.61 -5.80 26.13
N ARG A 519 25.39 -5.63 26.65
CA ARG A 519 24.14 -6.14 26.07
C ARG A 519 23.16 -5.01 25.84
N PRO A 520 22.64 -4.84 24.61
CA PRO A 520 21.87 -3.67 24.25
C PRO A 520 20.50 -3.66 24.90
N ILE A 521 20.12 -2.45 25.27
CA ILE A 521 18.80 -2.07 25.74
C ILE A 521 18.40 -0.86 24.92
N VAL A 522 17.27 -0.95 24.22
CA VAL A 522 16.71 0.19 23.48
C VAL A 522 15.33 0.52 24.00
N LYS A 523 15.04 1.81 24.12
CA LYS A 523 13.69 2.33 24.28
C LYS A 523 13.18 2.78 22.93
N LEU A 524 12.11 2.16 22.44
CA LEU A 524 11.53 2.45 21.13
C LEU A 524 10.15 3.04 21.30
N ARG A 525 9.80 4.05 20.49
CA ARG A 525 8.45 4.58 20.40
C ARG A 525 7.81 4.15 19.09
N HIS A 526 6.61 3.58 19.17
CA HIS A 526 5.83 3.21 18.00
C HIS A 526 5.30 4.48 17.34
N LYS A 527 5.60 4.66 16.05
CA LYS A 527 5.33 5.91 15.33
C LYS A 527 3.86 6.23 15.14
N VAL A 528 2.99 5.23 15.23
CA VAL A 528 1.53 5.41 15.05
C VAL A 528 0.81 5.58 16.38
N THR A 529 1.14 4.76 17.38
CA THR A 529 0.41 4.72 18.66
C THR A 529 1.06 5.57 19.74
N GLY A 530 2.31 6.02 19.52
CA GLY A 530 3.10 6.73 20.52
C GLY A 530 3.57 5.88 21.70
N LYS A 531 3.23 4.58 21.73
CA LYS A 531 3.62 3.69 22.82
C LYS A 531 5.11 3.44 22.84
N GLU A 532 5.68 3.50 24.03
CA GLU A 532 7.08 3.21 24.26
C GLU A 532 7.23 1.80 24.80
N ILE A 533 8.28 1.11 24.37
CA ILE A 533 8.67 -0.21 24.89
C ILE A 533 10.18 -0.22 25.13
N TYR A 534 10.62 -1.01 26.10
CA TYR A 534 12.01 -1.42 26.21
C TYR A 534 12.20 -2.79 25.55
N VAL A 535 13.30 -2.93 24.83
CA VAL A 535 13.75 -4.23 24.32
C VAL A 535 15.17 -4.47 24.79
N ILE A 536 15.38 -5.62 25.42
CA ILE A 536 16.66 -6.10 25.91
C ILE A 536 17.04 -7.31 25.07
N ASN A 537 18.25 -7.30 24.50
CA ASN A 537 18.78 -8.48 23.81
C ASN A 537 20.01 -9.02 24.51
N VAL A 538 20.09 -10.34 24.64
CA VAL A 538 21.23 -11.02 25.30
C VAL A 538 21.82 -12.14 24.47
N HIS A 539 23.08 -12.43 24.80
CA HIS A 539 23.73 -13.70 24.49
C HIS A 539 24.50 -14.15 25.74
N ASN A 540 24.10 -15.31 26.28
CA ASN A 540 24.66 -15.89 27.50
C ASN A 540 25.69 -16.97 27.18
N ALA A 541 26.58 -17.25 28.15
CA ALA A 541 27.68 -18.19 27.95
C ALA A 541 27.19 -19.62 27.57
N PRO A 542 27.76 -20.24 26.52
CA PRO A 542 27.38 -21.59 26.07
C PRO A 542 27.88 -22.69 27.03
N TRP A 543 27.63 -23.96 26.67
CA TRP A 543 28.18 -25.17 27.33
C TRP A 543 27.92 -25.28 28.85
N ASP A 544 28.91 -25.73 29.62
CA ASP A 544 28.83 -26.03 31.06
C ASP A 544 29.14 -24.82 31.97
N TYR A 545 29.19 -23.60 31.41
CA TYR A 545 29.38 -22.35 32.15
C TYR A 545 28.14 -21.90 32.96
N GLN A 546 27.46 -22.83 33.65
CA GLN A 546 26.21 -22.56 34.36
C GLN A 546 26.35 -21.50 35.45
N PHE A 547 27.47 -21.48 36.19
CA PHE A 547 27.73 -20.44 37.20
C PHE A 547 27.79 -19.03 36.57
N LYS A 548 28.40 -18.90 35.39
CA LYS A 548 28.52 -17.64 34.67
C LYS A 548 27.17 -17.19 34.10
N ARG A 549 26.39 -18.13 33.54
CA ARG A 549 25.00 -17.87 33.13
C ARG A 549 24.16 -17.39 34.31
N ASN A 550 24.23 -18.06 35.47
CA ASN A 550 23.50 -17.64 36.66
C ASN A 550 23.87 -16.21 37.10
N LYS A 551 25.17 -15.85 37.07
CA LYS A 551 25.63 -14.48 37.36
C LYS A 551 25.05 -13.47 36.35
N ALA A 552 25.10 -13.78 35.06
CA ALA A 552 24.55 -12.92 34.00
C ALA A 552 23.03 -12.77 34.13
N THR A 553 22.30 -13.85 34.36
CA THR A 553 20.85 -13.84 34.55
C THR A 553 20.43 -13.02 35.76
N ASN A 554 21.16 -13.07 36.88
CA ASN A 554 20.83 -12.20 38.02
C ASN A 554 20.95 -10.70 37.67
N VAL A 555 21.95 -10.30 36.88
CA VAL A 555 22.10 -8.90 36.39
C VAL A 555 20.95 -8.53 35.45
N GLN A 556 20.61 -9.44 34.52
CA GLN A 556 19.50 -9.27 33.57
C GLN A 556 18.17 -9.06 34.30
N ILE A 557 17.88 -9.89 35.29
CA ILE A 557 16.65 -9.82 36.10
C ILE A 557 16.57 -8.51 36.89
N ALA A 558 17.67 -8.08 37.52
CA ALA A 558 17.72 -6.80 38.20
C ALA A 558 17.40 -5.63 37.25
N LYS A 559 17.98 -5.64 36.05
CA LYS A 559 17.72 -4.60 35.03
C LYS A 559 16.29 -4.67 34.47
N ILE A 560 15.73 -5.86 34.27
CA ILE A 560 14.32 -6.03 33.88
C ILE A 560 13.40 -5.37 34.91
N ASN A 561 13.59 -5.68 36.20
CA ASN A 561 12.77 -5.13 37.27
C ASN A 561 12.91 -3.60 37.40
N GLU A 562 14.13 -3.07 37.22
CA GLU A 562 14.38 -1.62 37.14
C GLU A 562 13.59 -0.95 36.00
N LEU A 563 13.59 -1.53 34.80
CA LEU A 563 12.87 -0.98 33.65
C LEU A 563 11.35 -1.15 33.80
N ARG A 564 10.89 -2.28 34.33
CA ARG A 564 9.46 -2.53 34.63
C ARG A 564 8.91 -1.52 35.64
N ALA A 565 9.71 -1.10 36.62
CA ALA A 565 9.32 -0.09 37.61
C ALA A 565 9.01 1.29 36.98
N THR A 566 9.43 1.55 35.74
CA THR A 566 9.06 2.77 35.00
C THR A 566 7.64 2.76 34.44
N GLY A 567 6.95 1.61 34.50
CA GLY A 567 5.63 1.41 33.88
C GLY A 567 5.68 1.22 32.36
N THR A 568 6.87 1.20 31.75
CA THR A 568 7.02 0.93 30.32
C THR A 568 7.09 -0.59 30.07
N PRO A 569 6.38 -1.12 29.06
CA PRO A 569 6.48 -2.54 28.70
C PRO A 569 7.90 -2.97 28.35
N VAL A 570 8.31 -4.17 28.79
CA VAL A 570 9.65 -4.71 28.59
C VAL A 570 9.57 -6.02 27.82
N PHE A 571 10.39 -6.14 26.78
CA PHE A 571 10.61 -7.36 26.02
C PHE A 571 12.05 -7.83 26.19
N TYR A 572 12.21 -9.06 26.66
CA TYR A 572 13.51 -9.66 26.95
C TYR A 572 13.74 -10.83 26.01
N VAL A 573 14.68 -10.66 25.08
CA VAL A 573 14.94 -11.61 23.99
C VAL A 573 16.40 -12.03 23.94
N GLY A 574 16.68 -13.14 23.27
CA GLY A 574 18.04 -13.52 22.92
C GLY A 574 18.36 -14.99 23.15
N ASP A 575 19.63 -15.32 22.91
CA ASP A 575 20.19 -16.61 23.23
C ASP A 575 20.59 -16.64 24.71
N MET A 576 19.78 -17.34 25.50
CA MET A 576 20.03 -17.46 26.94
C MET A 576 20.87 -18.67 27.29
N ASN A 577 21.18 -19.53 26.31
CA ASN A 577 21.93 -20.78 26.46
C ASN A 577 21.40 -21.71 27.58
N GLU A 578 20.10 -21.59 27.87
CA GLU A 578 19.41 -22.35 28.92
C GLU A 578 18.18 -23.06 28.36
N LYS A 579 18.11 -24.38 28.57
CA LYS A 579 17.09 -25.23 27.92
C LYS A 579 15.83 -25.47 28.75
N ARG A 580 15.91 -25.35 30.08
CA ARG A 580 14.82 -25.75 31.00
C ARG A 580 14.65 -24.86 32.22
N GLU A 581 15.75 -24.39 32.82
CA GLU A 581 15.68 -23.62 34.08
C GLU A 581 15.37 -22.13 33.89
N ILE A 582 15.52 -21.61 32.67
CA ILE A 582 15.37 -20.19 32.39
C ILE A 582 13.98 -19.66 32.73
N LEU A 583 12.94 -20.49 32.56
CA LEU A 583 11.58 -20.14 32.99
C LEU A 583 11.53 -19.85 34.49
N CYS A 584 12.19 -20.65 35.33
CA CYS A 584 12.22 -20.38 36.78
C CYS A 584 13.00 -19.12 37.11
N LYS A 585 14.10 -18.89 36.41
CA LYS A 585 14.96 -17.74 36.66
C LYS A 585 14.28 -16.44 36.28
N VAL A 586 13.48 -16.45 35.20
CA VAL A 586 12.77 -15.27 34.70
C VAL A 586 11.39 -15.12 35.34
N LEU A 587 10.52 -16.12 35.19
CA LEU A 587 9.13 -16.03 35.66
C LEU A 587 9.01 -16.03 37.19
N GLY A 588 9.96 -16.65 37.91
CA GLY A 588 9.94 -16.66 39.38
C GLY A 588 10.54 -15.40 40.03
N LYS A 589 11.06 -14.46 39.24
CA LYS A 589 11.74 -13.25 39.74
C LYS A 589 11.36 -11.96 39.01
N THR A 590 10.48 -12.04 38.02
CA THR A 590 9.94 -10.92 37.24
C THR A 590 8.46 -11.16 36.99
N ASP A 591 7.73 -10.12 36.60
CA ASP A 591 6.33 -10.21 36.18
C ASP A 591 6.17 -10.57 34.69
N LEU A 592 7.27 -10.83 33.97
CA LEU A 592 7.22 -11.16 32.55
C LEU A 592 6.53 -12.51 32.33
N VAL A 593 5.98 -12.70 31.14
CA VAL A 593 5.41 -13.96 30.67
C VAL A 593 6.22 -14.55 29.54
N SER A 594 6.14 -15.88 29.39
CA SER A 594 6.70 -16.61 28.25
C SER A 594 5.60 -16.83 27.19
N PRO A 595 5.71 -16.23 25.99
CA PRO A 595 4.76 -16.46 24.91
C PRO A 595 4.70 -17.91 24.41
N PHE A 596 5.74 -18.69 24.71
CA PHE A 596 5.88 -20.10 24.34
C PHE A 596 5.11 -21.03 25.28
N GLY A 597 4.47 -20.48 26.31
CA GLY A 597 3.89 -21.22 27.42
C GLY A 597 4.93 -21.65 28.45
N GLY A 598 4.47 -22.46 29.39
CA GLY A 598 5.16 -22.74 30.65
C GLY A 598 4.69 -21.79 31.76
N ALA A 599 4.89 -22.21 33.01
CA ALA A 599 4.47 -21.46 34.19
C ALA A 599 5.45 -21.65 35.33
N TYR A 600 5.50 -20.67 36.22
CA TYR A 600 6.09 -20.78 37.55
C TYR A 600 4.97 -20.92 38.57
N ASP A 601 5.11 -21.88 39.49
CA ASP A 601 4.19 -22.07 40.60
C ASP A 601 4.84 -21.51 41.87
N ASP A 602 4.30 -20.38 42.34
CA ASP A 602 4.77 -19.68 43.55
C ASP A 602 4.70 -20.56 44.81
N THR A 603 3.80 -21.55 44.84
CA THR A 603 3.57 -22.42 46.01
C THR A 603 4.65 -23.48 46.12
N THR A 604 5.06 -24.04 45.00
CA THR A 604 6.02 -25.16 44.95
C THR A 604 7.43 -24.71 44.57
N GLY A 605 7.59 -23.49 44.06
CA GLY A 605 8.84 -22.99 43.49
C GLY A 605 9.26 -23.74 42.21
N THR A 606 8.33 -24.44 41.56
CA THR A 606 8.63 -25.28 40.40
C THR A 606 8.17 -24.64 39.09
N CYS A 607 8.82 -25.04 37.98
CA CYS A 607 8.42 -24.59 36.65
C CYS A 607 7.99 -25.73 35.77
N THR A 608 6.96 -25.47 34.98
CA THR A 608 6.53 -26.34 33.90
C THR A 608 7.07 -25.82 32.57
N ASN A 609 7.79 -26.68 31.85
CA ASN A 609 8.26 -26.37 30.51
C ASN A 609 7.12 -26.58 29.48
N PRO A 610 7.06 -25.75 28.42
CA PRO A 610 6.13 -25.96 27.32
C PRO A 610 6.41 -27.25 26.54
N ARG A 611 5.39 -27.75 25.82
CA ARG A 611 5.37 -29.07 25.14
C ARG A 611 6.37 -29.24 23.98
N SER A 612 7.19 -28.24 23.65
CA SER A 612 8.10 -28.23 22.50
C SER A 612 9.57 -28.48 22.88
N ARG A 613 10.37 -29.05 21.97
CA ARG A 613 11.83 -29.22 22.10
C ARG A 613 12.55 -27.87 21.91
N MET A 614 12.49 -26.98 22.89
CA MET A 614 13.22 -25.69 22.92
C MET A 614 14.72 -25.90 23.12
N ARG A 615 15.56 -24.99 22.59
CA ARG A 615 17.02 -25.22 22.57
C ARG A 615 17.94 -24.12 23.10
N VAL A 616 17.73 -22.81 22.93
CA VAL A 616 18.59 -21.78 23.55
C VAL A 616 18.01 -20.35 23.46
N ASP A 617 17.27 -20.04 22.38
CA ASP A 617 16.61 -18.75 22.16
C ASP A 617 15.30 -18.61 22.92
N TRP A 618 15.10 -17.45 23.54
CA TRP A 618 13.89 -17.14 24.28
C TRP A 618 13.39 -15.72 24.01
N ILE A 619 12.07 -15.57 24.12
CA ILE A 619 11.38 -14.28 24.17
C ILE A 619 10.52 -14.30 25.42
N PHE A 620 10.66 -13.27 26.25
CA PHE A 620 9.76 -12.97 27.36
C PHE A 620 9.24 -11.56 27.15
N GLY A 621 8.05 -11.29 27.64
CA GLY A 621 7.52 -9.94 27.54
C GLY A 621 6.54 -9.63 28.65
N SER A 622 6.22 -8.34 28.72
CA SER A 622 5.23 -7.77 29.62
C SER A 622 3.89 -8.53 29.67
N PRO A 623 3.28 -8.71 30.85
CA PRO A 623 1.99 -9.39 31.02
C PRO A 623 0.82 -8.58 30.45
N GLU A 624 0.96 -7.26 30.31
CA GLU A 624 -0.06 -6.43 29.67
C GLU A 624 -0.25 -6.76 28.19
N ALA A 625 0.74 -7.34 27.49
CA ALA A 625 0.61 -7.68 26.08
C ALA A 625 -0.03 -9.07 25.88
N THR A 626 -0.71 -9.23 24.75
CA THR A 626 -1.16 -10.53 24.26
C THR A 626 -0.23 -11.05 23.18
N TYR A 627 -0.03 -12.36 23.15
CA TYR A 627 0.93 -13.02 22.28
C TYR A 627 0.26 -14.06 21.40
N SER A 628 0.62 -14.11 20.12
CA SER A 628 0.06 -15.07 19.17
C SER A 628 1.05 -15.44 18.06
N ASN A 629 0.67 -16.42 17.22
CA ASN A 629 1.46 -16.88 16.06
C ASN A 629 2.93 -17.14 16.39
N PHE A 630 3.14 -17.75 17.55
CA PHE A 630 4.46 -18.12 18.01
C PHE A 630 5.03 -19.24 17.11
N GLU A 631 6.24 -19.04 16.59
CA GLU A 631 6.92 -20.00 15.71
C GLU A 631 8.42 -20.12 16.04
N TYR A 632 8.93 -21.36 16.05
CA TYR A 632 10.34 -21.65 15.81
C TYR A 632 10.50 -22.03 14.35
N THR A 633 11.16 -21.20 13.56
CA THR A 633 11.29 -21.41 12.12
C THR A 633 12.72 -21.24 11.64
N ARG A 634 13.10 -22.01 10.62
CA ARG A 634 14.37 -21.88 9.92
C ARG A 634 14.14 -21.94 8.41
N PRO A 635 13.63 -20.85 7.80
CA PRO A 635 13.42 -20.78 6.35
C PRO A 635 14.72 -21.07 5.58
N PRO A 636 14.65 -21.50 4.31
CA PRO A 636 15.83 -21.95 3.56
C PRO A 636 16.98 -20.94 3.44
N LEU A 637 16.70 -19.64 3.48
CA LEU A 637 17.74 -18.60 3.48
C LEU A 637 18.31 -18.38 4.89
N LEU A 638 17.51 -18.61 5.93
CA LEU A 638 17.92 -18.51 7.32
C LEU A 638 18.77 -19.70 7.74
N SER A 639 18.58 -20.89 7.13
CA SER A 639 19.42 -22.06 7.41
C SER A 639 20.89 -21.88 7.05
N LEU A 640 21.21 -20.89 6.21
CA LEU A 640 22.58 -20.51 5.85
C LEU A 640 23.18 -19.41 6.74
N VAL A 641 22.38 -18.88 7.67
CA VAL A 641 22.74 -17.77 8.55
C VAL A 641 22.84 -18.18 10.02
N THR A 642 21.98 -19.10 10.46
CA THR A 642 21.92 -19.62 11.83
C THR A 642 21.98 -21.14 11.83
N ASP A 643 22.46 -21.73 12.91
CA ASP A 643 22.57 -23.16 13.16
C ASP A 643 21.30 -23.76 13.84
N HIS A 644 20.44 -22.92 14.41
CA HIS A 644 19.14 -23.30 14.97
C HIS A 644 17.96 -22.48 14.42
N ASN A 645 16.77 -22.72 14.95
CA ASN A 645 15.57 -22.01 14.52
C ASN A 645 15.56 -20.61 15.15
N MET A 646 15.10 -19.63 14.39
CA MET A 646 14.73 -18.32 14.91
C MET A 646 13.42 -18.44 15.68
N ALA A 647 13.35 -17.78 16.83
CA ALA A 647 12.13 -17.62 17.59
C ALA A 647 11.44 -16.33 17.17
N LEU A 648 10.12 -16.35 16.95
CA LEU A 648 9.33 -15.16 16.68
C LEU A 648 7.92 -15.24 17.28
N VAL A 649 7.35 -14.08 17.57
CA VAL A 649 5.99 -13.97 18.10
C VAL A 649 5.32 -12.67 17.66
N ASP A 650 4.02 -12.74 17.40
CA ASP A 650 3.18 -11.54 17.25
C ASP A 650 2.80 -11.03 18.62
N VAL A 651 3.03 -9.73 18.85
CA VAL A 651 2.72 -9.02 20.08
C VAL A 651 1.60 -8.04 19.79
N ARG A 652 0.61 -8.02 20.67
CA ARG A 652 -0.49 -7.07 20.68
C ARG A 652 -0.54 -6.39 22.04
N LEU A 653 -0.08 -5.14 22.11
CA LEU A 653 0.08 -4.38 23.36
C LEU A 653 -1.08 -3.39 23.56
N PRO A 654 -2.01 -3.64 24.49
CA PRO A 654 -3.28 -2.93 24.65
C PRO A 654 -3.12 -1.49 25.07
#